data_AF-A0A6J4MR80-F1
#
_entry.id   AF-A0A6J4MR80-F1
#
_cell.length_a   1.000
_cell.length_b   1.000
_cell.length_c   1.000
_cell.angle_alpha   90.00
_cell.angle_beta   90.00
_cell.angle_gamma   90.00
#
_symmetry.space_group_name_H-M   'P 1'
#
loop_
_entity.id
_entity.type
_entity.pdbx_description
1 polymer ?
#
loop_
_entity_poly.entity_id
_entity_poly.type
_entity_poly.pdbx_seq_one_letter_code
_entity_poly.pdbx_strand_id
1 'polypeptide(L)'
;MDEVVGTVEKLLSACRPDEIEVEARIRRQLISRHSVQLLIGAFDDWKITTYSEKRKISKHNRKCTYRSRVFEDGTSETICKSSISKEDVNDAWCAVHVSVEAPMPSMQRALDAVEPVSVTRYRRTVNQSPIGVGHHVDVTSVASSDFRVEVEASDVTDLSNRPKALLDVVNAVCAVLQGNDACVGYYDWKTVAHLLGTSFGPFCIDRKHFQKPRTMTVDVLYQVSKNPEEWVVTPKVDGVRRFLLIFNGRVYSVGTAKDVTFECETAREHDPCVLDCEFARGTYYAFDMPVLHGKYCGSMNFEERMTEMDAVISDLHPMDVTLDVSAKPYDIFSSFEELAALYDVFSNLHDMDGLIFYRRAGGYMQAVPKWKVHSTVDLSVMPNGKLLTCDGHEIEVRHTDLPEDGFGVWEFAFDRRSECLVAKRPRPDKPQANSVHIVEKNLYNSVPGTIFTGQGFYLMRKYHNRVKRWAITQARDAGATLFDIGTGQGGDLGKWRRAARVFCVEPDGESLAEMLSRCDDDMRPKITIVNAYLADVMVDNIDRKIDIFTAFFCMNQWSERDWKTFEKTIKDKGSKKCRLLAIAMTSPREHKSDNLEIRITGDDRYNIKMHGTRIMDIDEVAIRPDRVKKRLEKCGMKITTQDTLDTDDFMTAEERKLSSMYTLLTFRRTSHLHPIKDRM
;
A
#
# COMPACT_ATOMS: atom_id res chain seq x y z
N MET A 1 11.78 -40.31 -1.06
CA MET A 1 12.86 -40.86 -1.90
C MET A 1 12.89 -42.37 -1.79
N ASP A 2 13.04 -42.93 -0.58
CA ASP A 2 12.99 -44.39 -0.35
C ASP A 2 11.70 -45.07 -0.84
N GLU A 3 10.57 -44.37 -0.78
CA GLU A 3 9.29 -44.89 -1.31
C GLU A 3 9.28 -44.97 -2.84
N VAL A 4 9.84 -43.97 -3.55
CA VAL A 4 9.92 -43.96 -5.03
C VAL A 4 10.98 -44.95 -5.50
N VAL A 5 12.15 -44.95 -4.87
CA VAL A 5 13.24 -45.88 -5.14
C VAL A 5 12.77 -47.31 -4.88
N GLY A 6 12.21 -47.57 -3.70
CA GLY A 6 11.65 -48.87 -3.36
C GLY A 6 10.47 -49.29 -4.24
N THR A 7 9.65 -48.35 -4.72
CA THR A 7 8.61 -48.62 -5.71
C THR A 7 9.22 -49.03 -7.04
N VAL A 8 10.16 -48.25 -7.58
CA VAL A 8 10.80 -48.57 -8.87
C VAL A 8 11.54 -49.90 -8.78
N GLU A 9 12.28 -50.17 -7.70
CA GLU A 9 12.95 -51.45 -7.46
C GLU A 9 11.96 -52.62 -7.37
N LYS A 10 10.87 -52.45 -6.61
CA LYS A 10 9.78 -53.43 -6.52
C LYS A 10 9.17 -53.73 -7.89
N LEU A 11 8.94 -52.70 -8.71
CA LEU A 11 8.35 -52.87 -10.05
C LEU A 11 9.32 -53.51 -11.05
N LEU A 12 10.61 -53.16 -10.97
CA LEU A 12 11.66 -53.73 -11.83
C LEU A 12 11.93 -55.20 -11.52
N SER A 13 11.88 -55.59 -10.23
CA SER A 13 12.06 -56.98 -9.81
C SER A 13 11.02 -57.96 -10.39
N ALA A 14 9.89 -57.45 -10.91
CA ALA A 14 8.80 -58.25 -11.46
C ALA A 14 8.87 -58.48 -12.99
N CYS A 15 9.90 -57.97 -13.68
CA CYS A 15 9.91 -57.84 -15.14
C CYS A 15 11.22 -58.34 -15.80
N ARG A 16 11.19 -58.74 -17.08
CA ARG A 16 12.40 -59.13 -17.85
C ARG A 16 13.11 -57.90 -18.43
N PRO A 17 14.45 -57.75 -18.32
CA PRO A 17 15.13 -56.45 -18.48
C PRO A 17 15.04 -55.80 -19.86
N ASP A 18 14.84 -56.61 -20.90
CA ASP A 18 15.22 -56.30 -22.27
C ASP A 18 14.13 -55.52 -23.06
N GLU A 19 12.93 -55.36 -22.49
CA GLU A 19 11.76 -54.75 -23.16
C GLU A 19 11.00 -53.76 -22.26
N ILE A 20 11.56 -53.39 -21.10
CA ILE A 20 10.87 -52.54 -20.11
C ILE A 20 11.19 -51.07 -20.34
N GLU A 21 10.13 -50.27 -20.47
CA GLU A 21 10.17 -48.82 -20.40
C GLU A 21 9.71 -48.36 -19.01
N VAL A 22 10.51 -47.51 -18.36
CA VAL A 22 10.12 -46.83 -17.12
C VAL A 22 9.88 -45.36 -17.45
N GLU A 23 8.66 -44.90 -17.27
CA GLU A 23 8.26 -43.52 -17.54
C GLU A 23 7.73 -42.86 -16.23
N ALA A 24 8.20 -41.66 -15.92
CA ALA A 24 7.64 -40.82 -14.87
C ALA A 24 6.76 -39.75 -15.52
N ARG A 25 5.46 -39.79 -15.25
CA ARG A 25 4.48 -38.85 -15.80
C ARG A 25 4.18 -37.73 -14.82
N ILE A 26 4.42 -36.49 -15.20
CA ILE A 26 4.12 -35.33 -14.35
C ILE A 26 2.60 -35.07 -14.36
N ARG A 27 2.03 -34.80 -13.19
CA ARG A 27 0.59 -34.56 -12.99
C ARG A 27 0.18 -33.27 -13.70
N ARG A 28 -0.99 -33.32 -14.35
CA ARG A 28 -1.55 -32.22 -15.16
C ARG A 28 -1.65 -30.86 -14.44
N GLN A 29 -1.82 -30.85 -13.12
CA GLN A 29 -1.97 -29.62 -12.32
C GLN A 29 -0.75 -28.70 -12.38
N LEU A 30 0.43 -29.21 -12.75
CA LEU A 30 1.67 -28.43 -12.88
C LEU A 30 2.00 -28.01 -14.31
N ILE A 31 1.24 -28.47 -15.30
CA ILE A 31 1.61 -28.32 -16.71
C ILE A 31 0.76 -27.20 -17.32
N SER A 32 1.23 -25.96 -17.19
CA SER A 32 0.66 -24.81 -17.91
C SER A 32 1.35 -24.62 -19.27
N ARG A 33 0.67 -23.96 -20.22
CA ARG A 33 1.28 -23.61 -21.52
C ARG A 33 2.56 -22.79 -21.35
N HIS A 34 2.56 -21.87 -20.38
CA HIS A 34 3.72 -21.03 -20.06
C HIS A 34 4.88 -21.87 -19.50
N SER A 35 4.60 -22.75 -18.54
CA SER A 35 5.56 -23.70 -17.95
C SER A 35 6.23 -24.58 -19.01
N VAL A 36 5.46 -25.05 -19.99
CA VAL A 36 5.98 -25.88 -21.09
C VAL A 36 6.86 -25.07 -22.04
N GLN A 37 6.53 -23.81 -22.30
CA GLN A 37 7.39 -22.94 -23.11
C GLN A 37 8.72 -22.64 -22.41
N LEU A 38 8.70 -22.45 -21.09
CA LEU A 38 9.92 -22.34 -20.28
C LEU A 38 10.73 -23.64 -20.34
N LEU A 39 10.08 -24.81 -20.23
CA LEU A 39 10.76 -26.10 -20.35
C LEU A 39 11.41 -26.31 -21.72
N ILE A 40 10.72 -25.96 -22.80
CA ILE A 40 11.29 -26.06 -24.15
C ILE A 40 12.44 -25.05 -24.32
N GLY A 41 12.32 -23.84 -23.78
CA GLY A 41 13.34 -22.79 -23.87
C GLY A 41 14.57 -23.01 -22.98
N ALA A 42 14.43 -23.70 -21.85
CA ALA A 42 15.54 -23.98 -20.92
C ALA A 42 16.56 -25.01 -21.45
N PHE A 43 16.22 -25.66 -22.57
CA PHE A 43 16.97 -26.77 -23.12
C PHE A 43 17.15 -26.57 -24.64
N ASP A 44 18.39 -26.45 -25.12
CA ASP A 44 18.72 -26.52 -26.55
C ASP A 44 18.47 -27.92 -27.17
N ASP A 45 18.48 -28.03 -28.51
CA ASP A 45 18.52 -29.28 -29.28
C ASP A 45 17.32 -30.26 -29.13
N TRP A 46 16.10 -29.75 -29.04
CA TRP A 46 14.89 -30.59 -29.11
C TRP A 46 14.70 -31.22 -30.50
N LYS A 47 14.51 -32.54 -30.54
CA LYS A 47 13.97 -33.23 -31.71
C LYS A 47 12.45 -33.10 -31.70
N ILE A 48 11.91 -32.37 -32.68
CA ILE A 48 10.47 -32.20 -32.85
C ILE A 48 9.98 -33.26 -33.84
N THR A 49 8.92 -33.98 -33.48
CA THR A 49 8.27 -34.95 -34.36
C THR A 49 6.77 -34.75 -34.30
N THR A 50 6.17 -34.49 -35.46
CA THR A 50 4.72 -34.39 -35.62
C THR A 50 4.21 -35.67 -36.28
N TYR A 51 3.11 -36.20 -35.76
CA TYR A 51 2.48 -37.39 -36.32
C TYR A 51 0.98 -37.42 -36.03
N SER A 52 0.27 -38.16 -36.86
CA SER A 52 -1.14 -38.51 -36.65
C SER A 52 -1.21 -39.81 -35.86
N GLU A 53 -1.78 -39.78 -34.64
CA GLU A 53 -1.97 -40.97 -33.79
C GLU A 53 -3.44 -41.41 -33.76
N LYS A 54 -3.70 -42.70 -34.02
CA LYS A 54 -4.97 -43.36 -33.71
C LYS A 54 -4.78 -44.21 -32.45
N ARG A 55 -5.67 -44.07 -31.46
CA ARG A 55 -5.53 -44.74 -30.16
C ARG A 55 -6.75 -45.56 -29.77
N LYS A 56 -6.54 -46.82 -29.37
CA LYS A 56 -7.58 -47.69 -28.80
C LYS A 56 -7.10 -48.33 -27.50
N ILE A 57 -7.91 -48.27 -26.45
CA ILE A 57 -7.59 -48.85 -25.14
C ILE A 57 -8.40 -50.14 -24.96
N SER A 58 -7.73 -51.26 -24.70
CA SER A 58 -8.36 -52.52 -24.29
C SER A 58 -8.31 -52.68 -22.77
N LYS A 59 -9.40 -53.20 -22.20
CA LYS A 59 -9.54 -53.47 -20.75
C LYS A 59 -9.53 -54.96 -20.40
N HIS A 60 -9.33 -55.87 -21.36
CA HIS A 60 -9.32 -57.32 -21.08
C HIS A 60 -7.96 -57.78 -20.54
N ASN A 61 -7.96 -58.39 -19.34
CA ASN A 61 -6.83 -58.95 -18.58
C ASN A 61 -5.70 -57.97 -18.14
N ARG A 62 -5.26 -57.03 -19.00
CA ARG A 62 -4.35 -55.92 -18.67
C ARG A 62 -4.71 -54.68 -19.49
N LYS A 63 -4.47 -53.47 -18.96
CA LYS A 63 -4.73 -52.22 -19.70
C LYS A 63 -3.68 -52.04 -20.79
N CYS A 64 -4.04 -52.39 -22.01
CA CYS A 64 -3.22 -52.22 -23.20
C CYS A 64 -3.71 -51.03 -24.02
N THR A 65 -2.78 -50.18 -24.46
CA THR A 65 -3.05 -49.07 -25.36
C THR A 65 -2.44 -49.36 -26.71
N TYR A 66 -3.30 -49.60 -27.70
CA TYR A 66 -2.87 -49.75 -29.09
C TYR A 66 -2.79 -48.38 -29.74
N ARG A 67 -1.69 -48.13 -30.44
CA ARG A 67 -1.41 -46.87 -31.13
C ARG A 67 -1.00 -47.18 -32.56
N SER A 68 -1.57 -46.47 -33.52
CA SER A 68 -1.08 -46.41 -34.89
C SER A 68 -0.62 -44.98 -35.14
N ARG A 69 0.66 -44.79 -35.46
CA ARG A 69 1.25 -43.49 -35.71
C ARG A 69 1.62 -43.40 -37.18
N VAL A 70 1.27 -42.30 -37.82
CA VAL A 70 1.67 -41.96 -39.18
C VAL A 70 2.47 -40.67 -39.12
N PHE A 71 3.75 -40.76 -39.47
CA PHE A 71 4.70 -39.64 -39.43
C PHE A 71 4.63 -38.81 -40.70
N GLU A 72 5.19 -37.60 -40.68
CA GLU A 72 5.19 -36.68 -41.83
C GLU A 72 5.92 -37.23 -43.05
N ASP A 73 6.91 -38.11 -42.86
CA ASP A 73 7.64 -38.78 -43.94
C ASP A 73 6.86 -39.95 -44.58
N GLY A 74 5.62 -40.17 -44.14
CA GLY A 74 4.74 -41.24 -44.62
C GLY A 74 5.01 -42.61 -43.99
N THR A 75 6.02 -42.74 -43.13
CA THR A 75 6.23 -43.98 -42.37
C THR A 75 5.12 -44.16 -41.34
N SER A 76 4.79 -45.42 -41.04
CA SER A 76 3.77 -45.75 -40.06
C SER A 76 4.18 -46.91 -39.17
N GLU A 77 3.83 -46.84 -37.90
CA GLU A 77 4.02 -47.92 -36.95
C GLU A 77 2.72 -48.25 -36.21
N THR A 78 2.53 -49.53 -35.90
CA THR A 78 1.45 -49.99 -35.03
C THR A 78 2.06 -50.65 -33.81
N ILE A 79 1.84 -50.08 -32.64
CA ILE A 79 2.41 -50.55 -31.38
C ILE A 79 1.32 -50.83 -30.33
N CYS A 80 1.64 -51.72 -29.39
CA CYS A 80 0.87 -51.94 -28.18
C CYS A 80 1.71 -51.56 -26.97
N LYS A 81 1.27 -50.53 -26.24
CA LYS A 81 1.83 -50.16 -24.93
C LYS A 81 1.03 -50.87 -23.84
N SER A 82 1.63 -51.87 -23.20
CA SER A 82 1.05 -52.62 -22.10
C SER A 82 1.54 -52.06 -20.77
N SER A 83 0.63 -51.52 -19.95
CA SER A 83 0.98 -51.09 -18.59
C SER A 83 1.21 -52.33 -17.73
N ILE A 84 2.42 -52.48 -17.19
CA ILE A 84 2.73 -53.54 -16.22
C ILE A 84 2.27 -53.10 -14.84
N SER A 85 2.66 -51.89 -14.44
CA SER A 85 2.28 -51.31 -13.16
C SER A 85 2.18 -49.79 -13.24
N LYS A 86 1.46 -49.22 -12.29
CA LYS A 86 1.34 -47.79 -12.06
C LYS A 86 1.28 -47.59 -10.56
N GLU A 87 2.22 -46.82 -10.03
CA GLU A 87 2.15 -46.34 -8.66
C GLU A 87 1.99 -44.82 -8.68
N ASP A 88 0.96 -44.34 -8.00
CA ASP A 88 0.86 -42.92 -7.68
C ASP A 88 1.76 -42.66 -6.47
N VAL A 89 2.81 -41.87 -6.65
CA VAL A 89 3.68 -41.50 -5.55
C VAL A 89 2.92 -40.47 -4.73
N ASN A 90 2.55 -40.81 -3.48
CA ASN A 90 1.58 -40.05 -2.69
C ASN A 90 2.06 -38.62 -2.36
N ASP A 91 3.37 -38.37 -2.42
CA ASP A 91 3.97 -37.05 -2.16
C ASP A 91 4.69 -36.43 -3.38
N ALA A 92 4.80 -37.11 -4.52
CA ALA A 92 5.42 -36.56 -5.72
C ALA A 92 4.38 -36.13 -6.75
N TRP A 93 4.67 -35.05 -7.46
CA TRP A 93 3.80 -34.53 -8.52
C TRP A 93 3.83 -35.38 -9.79
N CYS A 94 4.23 -36.64 -9.70
CA CYS A 94 4.31 -37.56 -10.81
C CYS A 94 3.66 -38.91 -10.46
N ALA A 95 3.32 -39.66 -11.50
CA ALA A 95 2.99 -41.08 -11.41
C ALA A 95 4.07 -41.86 -12.13
N VAL A 96 4.61 -42.89 -11.47
CA VAL A 96 5.59 -43.77 -12.11
C VAL A 96 4.83 -44.89 -12.80
N HIS A 97 5.08 -45.02 -14.09
CA HIS A 97 4.50 -46.03 -14.95
C HIS A 97 5.61 -46.94 -15.45
N VAL A 98 5.37 -48.25 -15.35
CA VAL A 98 6.23 -49.26 -15.95
C VAL A 98 5.43 -49.94 -17.05
N SER A 99 5.95 -49.92 -18.26
CA SER A 99 5.26 -50.42 -19.45
C SER A 99 6.19 -51.15 -20.40
N VAL A 100 5.60 -51.93 -21.29
CA VAL A 100 6.28 -52.54 -22.44
C VAL A 100 5.61 -52.05 -23.70
N GLU A 101 6.41 -51.63 -24.68
CA GLU A 101 5.94 -51.36 -26.04
C GLU A 101 6.35 -52.51 -26.97
N ALA A 102 5.39 -53.07 -27.70
CA ALA A 102 5.64 -54.14 -28.66
C ALA A 102 4.99 -53.81 -30.02
N PRO A 103 5.66 -54.06 -31.16
CA PRO A 103 5.06 -53.94 -32.49
C PRO A 103 3.86 -54.87 -32.61
N MET A 104 2.72 -54.34 -33.07
CA MET A 104 1.47 -55.11 -33.27
C MET A 104 0.80 -54.78 -34.61
N PRO A 105 1.41 -55.10 -35.76
CA PRO A 105 0.86 -54.77 -37.09
C PRO A 105 -0.54 -55.35 -37.33
N SER A 106 -0.85 -56.50 -36.71
CA SER A 106 -2.15 -57.18 -36.82
C SER A 106 -3.33 -56.32 -36.33
N MET A 107 -3.07 -55.29 -35.52
CA MET A 107 -4.10 -54.41 -34.96
C MET A 107 -4.45 -53.21 -35.84
N GLN A 108 -3.76 -53.00 -36.97
CA GLN A 108 -3.97 -51.83 -37.84
C GLN A 108 -5.43 -51.71 -38.29
N ARG A 109 -6.04 -52.80 -38.77
CA ARG A 109 -7.46 -52.84 -39.20
C ARG A 109 -8.43 -52.41 -38.09
N ALA A 110 -8.12 -52.74 -36.83
CA ALA A 110 -8.96 -52.41 -35.69
C ALA A 110 -8.81 -50.94 -35.25
N LEU A 111 -7.71 -50.29 -35.64
CA LEU A 111 -7.44 -48.88 -35.41
C LEU A 111 -7.93 -48.01 -36.57
N ASP A 112 -8.08 -48.55 -37.78
CA ASP A 112 -8.53 -47.78 -38.95
C ASP A 112 -9.89 -47.09 -38.74
N ALA A 113 -10.76 -47.70 -37.94
CA ALA A 113 -12.07 -47.17 -37.54
C ALA A 113 -12.03 -46.11 -36.42
N VAL A 114 -10.84 -45.72 -35.94
CA VAL A 114 -10.64 -44.69 -34.92
C VAL A 114 -10.17 -43.40 -35.59
N GLU A 115 -10.78 -42.28 -35.20
CA GLU A 115 -10.37 -40.96 -35.67
C GLU A 115 -8.93 -40.63 -35.22
N PRO A 116 -8.09 -40.12 -36.12
CA PRO A 116 -6.74 -39.70 -35.77
C PRO A 116 -6.72 -38.40 -34.98
N VAL A 117 -5.74 -38.26 -34.08
CA VAL A 117 -5.42 -36.99 -33.42
C VAL A 117 -4.02 -36.52 -33.83
N SER A 118 -3.89 -35.21 -34.05
CA SER A 118 -2.58 -34.61 -34.30
C SER A 118 -1.79 -34.51 -33.00
N VAL A 119 -0.57 -35.02 -33.03
CA VAL A 119 0.35 -35.03 -31.88
C VAL A 119 1.67 -34.38 -32.28
N THR A 120 2.13 -33.45 -31.45
CA THR A 120 3.47 -32.89 -31.54
C THR A 120 4.27 -33.37 -30.34
N ARG A 121 5.37 -34.07 -30.59
CA ARG A 121 6.30 -34.57 -29.57
C ARG A 121 7.60 -33.79 -29.65
N TYR A 122 8.01 -33.21 -28.53
CA TYR A 122 9.34 -32.65 -28.33
C TYR A 122 10.12 -33.67 -27.51
N ARG A 123 11.20 -34.19 -28.08
CA ARG A 123 12.06 -35.17 -27.42
C ARG A 123 13.47 -34.61 -27.29
N ARG A 124 14.04 -34.67 -26.09
CA ARG A 124 15.46 -34.38 -25.86
C ARG A 124 16.13 -35.52 -25.10
N THR A 125 17.32 -35.91 -25.54
CA THR A 125 18.19 -36.79 -24.76
C THR A 125 19.02 -35.96 -23.78
N VAL A 126 18.92 -36.27 -22.49
CA VAL A 126 19.65 -35.62 -21.40
C VAL A 126 20.87 -36.48 -21.06
N ASN A 127 22.02 -36.14 -21.66
CA ASN A 127 23.30 -36.83 -21.46
C ASN A 127 24.09 -36.28 -20.25
N GLN A 128 23.45 -36.12 -19.10
CA GLN A 128 24.10 -35.55 -17.90
C GLN A 128 24.29 -36.53 -16.75
N SER A 129 24.05 -37.83 -16.98
CA SER A 129 24.40 -38.85 -15.99
C SER A 129 25.88 -39.23 -16.11
N PRO A 130 26.66 -39.26 -15.00
CA PRO A 130 28.03 -39.80 -14.98
C PRO A 130 28.15 -41.26 -15.45
N ILE A 131 27.01 -41.91 -15.67
CA ILE A 131 26.86 -43.35 -15.90
C ILE A 131 26.60 -43.66 -17.40
N GLY A 132 26.61 -42.66 -18.28
CA GLY A 132 26.50 -42.86 -19.73
C GLY A 132 25.12 -43.33 -20.24
N VAL A 133 24.08 -43.22 -19.40
CA VAL A 133 22.70 -43.60 -19.75
C VAL A 133 21.98 -42.39 -20.36
N GLY A 134 21.44 -42.54 -21.57
CA GLY A 134 20.64 -41.51 -22.21
C GLY A 134 19.22 -41.48 -21.63
N HIS A 135 18.91 -40.50 -20.79
CA HIS A 135 17.53 -40.24 -20.39
C HIS A 135 16.82 -39.42 -21.47
N HIS A 136 15.52 -39.62 -21.68
CA HIS A 136 14.74 -38.78 -22.59
C HIS A 136 13.68 -38.00 -21.81
N VAL A 137 13.60 -36.70 -22.10
CA VAL A 137 12.48 -35.88 -21.69
C VAL A 137 11.57 -35.72 -22.89
N ASP A 138 10.31 -36.11 -22.73
CA ASP A 138 9.30 -36.09 -23.76
C ASP A 138 8.14 -35.18 -23.37
N VAL A 139 7.97 -34.11 -24.13
CA VAL A 139 6.81 -33.21 -24.02
C VAL A 139 5.88 -33.50 -25.19
N THR A 140 4.67 -33.95 -24.90
CA THR A 140 3.67 -34.27 -25.90
C THR A 140 2.50 -33.29 -25.82
N SER A 141 2.17 -32.64 -26.94
CA SER A 141 0.95 -31.84 -27.11
C SER A 141 -0.06 -32.60 -27.96
N VAL A 142 -1.30 -32.73 -27.47
CA VAL A 142 -2.43 -33.31 -28.21
C VAL A 142 -3.41 -32.18 -28.52
N ALA A 143 -3.71 -31.95 -29.80
CA ALA A 143 -4.72 -30.99 -30.26
C ALA A 143 -4.52 -29.53 -29.75
N SER A 144 -3.28 -29.07 -29.60
CA SER A 144 -2.87 -27.67 -29.33
C SER A 144 -3.23 -27.05 -27.96
N SER A 145 -4.01 -27.72 -27.11
CA SER A 145 -4.42 -27.20 -25.79
C SER A 145 -4.00 -28.04 -24.58
N ASP A 146 -3.80 -29.35 -24.75
CA ASP A 146 -3.43 -30.26 -23.67
C ASP A 146 -1.95 -30.67 -23.79
N PHE A 147 -1.14 -30.27 -22.82
CA PHE A 147 0.26 -30.70 -22.70
C PHE A 147 0.40 -31.86 -21.72
N ARG A 148 1.33 -32.75 -22.03
CA ARG A 148 1.79 -33.81 -21.15
C ARG A 148 3.31 -33.82 -21.15
N VAL A 149 3.90 -33.89 -19.96
CA VAL A 149 5.34 -34.04 -19.79
C VAL A 149 5.59 -35.42 -19.21
N GLU A 150 6.37 -36.21 -19.94
CA GLU A 150 6.79 -37.57 -19.61
C GLU A 150 8.33 -37.58 -19.57
N VAL A 151 8.91 -38.16 -18.52
CA VAL A 151 10.35 -38.42 -18.45
C VAL A 151 10.53 -39.92 -18.65
N GLU A 152 11.13 -40.31 -19.77
CA GLU A 152 11.35 -41.70 -20.18
C GLU A 152 12.82 -42.07 -19.95
N ALA A 153 13.06 -43.23 -19.33
CA ALA A 153 14.37 -43.87 -19.34
C ALA A 153 14.31 -45.09 -20.27
N SER A 154 14.84 -44.95 -21.49
CA SER A 154 15.01 -46.06 -22.43
C SER A 154 16.49 -46.43 -22.53
N ASP A 155 16.77 -47.73 -22.64
CA ASP A 155 18.11 -48.32 -22.71
C ASP A 155 18.94 -48.21 -21.43
N VAL A 156 18.66 -49.09 -20.45
CA VAL A 156 19.45 -49.18 -19.22
C VAL A 156 19.91 -50.61 -19.00
N THR A 157 21.14 -50.93 -19.40
CA THR A 157 21.75 -52.25 -19.21
C THR A 157 22.09 -52.57 -17.75
N ASP A 158 22.11 -51.57 -16.85
CA ASP A 158 22.33 -51.75 -15.40
C ASP A 158 21.10 -51.35 -14.57
N LEU A 159 20.44 -52.35 -13.98
CA LEU A 159 19.21 -52.19 -13.20
C LEU A 159 19.41 -51.51 -11.84
N SER A 160 20.62 -51.48 -11.30
CA SER A 160 20.89 -51.10 -9.90
C SER A 160 20.87 -49.58 -9.65
N ASN A 161 21.10 -48.75 -10.69
CA ASN A 161 21.14 -47.29 -10.57
C ASN A 161 19.89 -46.57 -11.16
N ARG A 162 18.89 -47.33 -11.65
CA ARG A 162 17.70 -46.83 -12.37
C ARG A 162 16.85 -45.80 -11.61
N PRO A 163 16.53 -45.98 -10.32
CA PRO A 163 15.59 -45.10 -9.64
C PRO A 163 16.14 -43.70 -9.35
N LYS A 164 17.45 -43.61 -9.06
CA LYS A 164 18.12 -42.36 -8.70
C LYS A 164 18.24 -41.43 -9.91
N ALA A 165 18.71 -41.96 -11.03
CA ALA A 165 18.88 -41.16 -12.25
C ALA A 165 17.54 -40.70 -12.85
N LEU A 166 16.49 -41.53 -12.80
CA LEU A 166 15.13 -41.12 -13.21
C LEU A 166 14.59 -39.99 -12.32
N LEU A 167 14.84 -40.07 -11.00
CA LEU A 167 14.38 -39.07 -10.04
C LEU A 167 15.10 -37.73 -10.23
N ASP A 168 16.41 -37.75 -10.51
CA ASP A 168 17.20 -36.55 -10.77
C ASP A 168 16.67 -35.78 -12.00
N VAL A 169 16.35 -36.50 -13.08
CA VAL A 169 15.75 -35.89 -14.29
C VAL A 169 14.32 -35.39 -14.02
N VAL A 170 13.50 -36.14 -13.26
CA VAL A 170 12.14 -35.69 -12.88
C VAL A 170 12.18 -34.42 -12.04
N ASN A 171 13.12 -34.31 -11.10
CA ASN A 171 13.30 -33.12 -10.28
C ASN A 171 13.71 -31.91 -11.11
N ALA A 172 14.68 -32.08 -12.02
CA ALA A 172 15.11 -31.02 -12.95
C ALA A 172 13.94 -30.53 -13.83
N VAL A 173 13.13 -31.44 -14.37
CA VAL A 173 11.96 -31.09 -15.19
C VAL A 173 10.86 -30.40 -14.36
N CYS A 174 10.61 -30.85 -13.13
CA CYS A 174 9.60 -30.22 -12.26
C CYS A 174 9.99 -28.79 -11.86
N ALA A 175 11.27 -28.55 -11.59
CA ALA A 175 11.79 -27.22 -11.27
C ALA A 175 11.57 -26.23 -12.42
N VAL A 176 11.89 -26.61 -13.65
CA VAL A 176 11.69 -25.77 -14.84
C VAL A 176 10.20 -25.52 -15.10
N LEU A 177 9.34 -26.52 -14.89
CA LEU A 177 7.88 -26.38 -15.04
C LEU A 177 7.26 -25.41 -14.02
N GLN A 178 7.92 -25.16 -12.89
CA GLN A 178 7.43 -24.23 -11.86
C GLN A 178 7.90 -22.79 -12.09
N GLY A 179 8.64 -22.53 -13.17
CA GLY A 179 9.11 -21.18 -13.51
C GLY A 179 10.29 -20.69 -12.66
N ASN A 180 11.00 -21.62 -12.02
CA ASN A 180 12.19 -21.30 -11.24
C ASN A 180 13.44 -21.46 -12.10
N ASP A 181 14.21 -20.38 -12.28
CA ASP A 181 15.54 -20.44 -12.89
C ASP A 181 16.54 -21.26 -12.05
N ALA A 182 16.19 -21.59 -10.80
CA ALA A 182 16.97 -22.45 -9.92
C ALA A 182 16.12 -23.61 -9.37
N CYS A 183 16.59 -24.85 -9.55
CA CYS A 183 15.96 -26.05 -9.03
C CYS A 183 15.94 -26.05 -7.48
N VAL A 184 14.82 -25.63 -6.86
CA VAL A 184 14.58 -25.92 -5.43
C VAL A 184 14.46 -27.44 -5.29
N GLY A 185 15.37 -28.07 -4.57
CA GLY A 185 15.34 -29.52 -4.34
C GLY A 185 14.05 -29.96 -3.65
N TYR A 186 13.56 -31.18 -3.92
CA TYR A 186 12.30 -31.69 -3.35
C TYR A 186 12.21 -31.58 -1.82
N TYR A 187 13.31 -31.89 -1.12
CA TYR A 187 13.37 -31.80 0.34
C TYR A 187 13.27 -30.36 0.84
N ASP A 188 13.94 -29.44 0.15
CA ASP A 188 13.86 -28.02 0.48
C ASP A 188 12.49 -27.45 0.17
N TRP A 189 11.87 -27.84 -0.94
CA TRP A 189 10.51 -27.43 -1.26
C TRP A 189 9.52 -27.88 -0.20
N LYS A 190 9.63 -29.11 0.32
CA LYS A 190 8.78 -29.59 1.42
C LYS A 190 8.93 -28.71 2.66
N THR A 191 10.16 -28.31 2.98
CA THR A 191 10.45 -27.40 4.09
C THR A 191 9.94 -25.98 3.82
N VAL A 192 10.18 -25.42 2.64
CA VAL A 192 9.63 -24.12 2.22
C VAL A 192 8.11 -24.13 2.31
N ALA A 193 7.43 -25.09 1.67
CA ALA A 193 5.97 -25.21 1.71
C ALA A 193 5.45 -25.37 3.14
N HIS A 194 6.17 -26.12 3.98
CA HIS A 194 5.84 -26.22 5.41
C HIS A 194 5.98 -24.86 6.11
N LEU A 195 7.09 -24.13 5.94
CA LEU A 195 7.30 -22.81 6.53
C LEU A 195 6.27 -21.79 6.04
N LEU A 196 5.89 -21.83 4.76
CA LEU A 196 4.88 -20.93 4.18
C LEU A 196 3.48 -21.18 4.78
N GLY A 197 3.11 -22.44 4.95
CA GLY A 197 1.82 -22.86 5.51
C GLY A 197 1.73 -22.84 7.03
N THR A 198 2.88 -22.82 7.73
CA THR A 198 2.95 -22.83 9.19
C THR A 198 2.57 -21.46 9.76
N SER A 199 1.72 -21.49 10.78
CA SER A 199 1.41 -20.29 11.56
C SER A 199 2.41 -20.16 12.71
N PHE A 200 3.33 -19.21 12.60
CA PHE A 200 4.21 -18.81 13.69
C PHE A 200 3.48 -17.75 14.52
N GLY A 201 2.67 -18.19 15.49
CA GLY A 201 1.78 -17.29 16.22
C GLY A 201 0.81 -16.58 15.25
N PRO A 202 0.81 -15.22 15.19
CA PRO A 202 -0.02 -14.47 14.25
C PRO A 202 0.58 -14.35 12.83
N PHE A 203 1.83 -14.75 12.62
CA PHE A 203 2.52 -14.66 11.33
C PHE A 203 2.27 -15.91 10.46
N CYS A 204 1.90 -15.70 9.19
CA CYS A 204 1.81 -16.73 8.17
C CYS A 204 1.81 -16.10 6.77
N ILE A 205 2.78 -16.50 5.93
CA ILE A 205 2.92 -15.98 4.57
C ILE A 205 1.74 -16.46 3.70
N ASP A 206 1.40 -17.75 3.77
CA ASP A 206 0.35 -18.34 2.93
C ASP A 206 -1.03 -17.74 3.13
N ARG A 207 -1.35 -17.39 4.38
CA ARG A 207 -2.61 -16.77 4.77
C ARG A 207 -2.57 -15.25 4.61
N LYS A 208 -1.47 -14.69 4.10
CA LYS A 208 -1.21 -13.24 4.02
C LYS A 208 -1.37 -12.52 5.37
N HIS A 209 -1.07 -13.24 6.45
CA HIS A 209 -1.09 -12.77 7.83
C HIS A 209 0.31 -12.31 8.20
N PHE A 210 0.65 -11.11 7.79
CA PHE A 210 1.91 -10.45 8.11
C PHE A 210 1.66 -8.96 8.22
N GLN A 211 2.61 -8.23 8.81
CA GLN A 211 2.53 -6.79 9.04
C GLN A 211 2.25 -6.07 7.71
N LYS A 212 1.21 -5.23 7.61
CA LYS A 212 0.95 -4.39 6.42
C LYS A 212 0.87 -2.92 6.82
N PRO A 213 1.68 -2.03 6.22
CA PRO A 213 1.68 -0.63 6.61
C PRO A 213 0.41 0.10 6.15
N ARG A 214 -0.08 1.01 7.00
CA ARG A 214 -1.33 1.76 6.83
C ARG A 214 -1.03 3.23 6.49
N THR A 215 -1.80 3.83 5.58
CA THR A 215 -1.66 5.26 5.25
C THR A 215 -1.72 6.12 6.51
N MET A 216 -0.72 6.97 6.67
CA MET A 216 -0.62 7.91 7.78
C MET A 216 -1.69 8.99 7.65
N THR A 217 -2.39 9.23 8.77
CA THR A 217 -3.31 10.34 8.93
C THR A 217 -2.65 11.45 9.73
N VAL A 218 -3.24 12.65 9.69
CA VAL A 218 -2.78 13.79 10.49
C VAL A 218 -2.77 13.49 11.98
N ASP A 219 -3.79 12.76 12.47
CA ASP A 219 -3.89 12.42 13.88
C ASP A 219 -2.77 11.46 14.30
N VAL A 220 -2.44 10.48 13.45
CA VAL A 220 -1.31 9.57 13.71
C VAL A 220 0.00 10.35 13.70
N LEU A 221 0.23 11.21 12.70
CA LEU A 221 1.43 12.03 12.68
C LEU A 221 1.52 12.95 13.91
N TYR A 222 0.40 13.50 14.37
CA TYR A 222 0.37 14.27 15.61
C TYR A 222 0.82 13.45 16.83
N GLN A 223 0.39 12.19 16.93
CA GLN A 223 0.86 11.30 18.00
C GLN A 223 2.35 10.98 17.88
N VAL A 224 2.84 10.79 16.64
CA VAL A 224 4.27 10.58 16.35
C VAL A 224 5.08 11.78 16.83
N SER A 225 4.64 13.00 16.53
CA SER A 225 5.36 14.22 16.93
C SER A 225 5.23 14.57 18.42
N LYS A 226 4.24 14.01 19.13
CA LYS A 226 4.06 14.26 20.57
C LYS A 226 4.92 13.38 21.46
N ASN A 227 5.24 12.17 21.01
CA ASN A 227 6.10 11.23 21.74
C ASN A 227 7.16 10.68 20.78
N PRO A 228 8.00 11.54 20.16
CA PRO A 228 8.91 11.14 19.10
C PRO A 228 9.88 10.03 19.53
N GLU A 229 10.25 9.98 20.81
CA GLU A 229 11.10 8.96 21.42
C GLU A 229 10.52 7.53 21.40
N GLU A 230 9.20 7.38 21.21
CA GLU A 230 8.54 6.08 21.06
C GLU A 230 8.68 5.49 19.65
N TRP A 231 9.14 6.29 18.69
CA TRP A 231 9.11 5.95 17.27
C TRP A 231 10.52 5.84 16.67
N VAL A 232 10.61 5.00 15.65
CA VAL A 232 11.70 5.00 14.68
C VAL A 232 11.14 5.22 13.29
N VAL A 233 11.96 5.79 12.41
CA VAL A 233 11.62 6.09 11.03
C VAL A 233 12.61 5.42 10.09
N THR A 234 12.12 4.88 8.98
CA THR A 234 12.93 4.28 7.92
C THR A 234 12.42 4.72 6.54
N PRO A 235 13.29 4.85 5.52
CA PRO A 235 12.88 5.18 4.17
C PRO A 235 11.87 4.19 3.61
N LYS A 236 10.85 4.67 2.92
CA LYS A 236 10.01 3.82 2.08
C LYS A 236 10.63 3.69 0.69
N VAL A 237 11.61 2.80 0.57
CA VAL A 237 12.22 2.40 -0.70
C VAL A 237 11.16 1.85 -1.65
N ASP A 238 11.30 2.13 -2.95
CA ASP A 238 10.44 1.53 -3.99
C ASP A 238 11.00 0.17 -4.42
N GLY A 239 10.33 -0.90 -4.00
CA GLY A 239 10.75 -2.27 -4.25
C GLY A 239 9.60 -3.26 -4.25
N VAL A 240 9.95 -4.54 -4.29
CA VAL A 240 9.00 -5.64 -4.16
C VAL A 240 9.23 -6.35 -2.83
N ARG A 241 8.19 -6.40 -2.01
CA ARG A 241 8.24 -7.14 -0.75
C ARG A 241 8.51 -8.63 -0.96
N ARG A 242 9.57 -9.12 -0.33
CA ARG A 242 10.06 -10.50 -0.38
C ARG A 242 10.37 -10.98 1.05
N PHE A 243 10.24 -12.28 1.29
CA PHE A 243 10.66 -12.91 2.54
C PHE A 243 11.89 -13.77 2.26
N LEU A 244 12.96 -13.62 3.02
CA LEU A 244 14.09 -14.53 2.96
C LEU A 244 13.90 -15.65 3.99
N LEU A 245 13.78 -16.89 3.53
CA LEU A 245 13.73 -18.09 4.34
C LEU A 245 15.14 -18.69 4.40
N ILE A 246 15.68 -18.80 5.61
CA ILE A 246 17.04 -19.29 5.84
C ILE A 246 16.95 -20.56 6.67
N PHE A 247 17.39 -21.70 6.14
CA PHE A 247 17.44 -22.97 6.85
C PHE A 247 18.39 -23.95 6.17
N ASN A 248 18.94 -24.92 6.91
CA ASN A 248 19.80 -25.99 6.38
C ASN A 248 20.94 -25.49 5.47
N GLY A 249 21.52 -24.33 5.79
CA GLY A 249 22.61 -23.75 5.02
C GLY A 249 22.19 -23.19 3.66
N ARG A 250 20.90 -22.85 3.48
CA ARG A 250 20.34 -22.36 2.21
C ARG A 250 19.45 -21.16 2.43
N VAL A 251 19.42 -20.26 1.45
CA VAL A 251 18.58 -19.06 1.43
C VAL A 251 17.61 -19.13 0.26
N TYR A 252 16.33 -18.93 0.56
CA TYR A 252 15.25 -18.84 -0.43
C TYR A 252 14.55 -17.50 -0.31
N SER A 253 14.25 -16.88 -1.43
CA SER A 253 13.45 -15.66 -1.50
C SER A 253 12.02 -16.00 -1.93
N VAL A 254 11.05 -15.49 -1.19
CA VAL A 254 9.63 -15.76 -1.44
C VAL A 254 8.84 -14.48 -1.60
N GLY A 255 8.18 -14.32 -2.74
CA GLY A 255 7.27 -13.21 -2.99
C GLY A 255 5.91 -13.39 -2.35
N THR A 256 5.14 -12.30 -2.26
CA THR A 256 3.76 -12.34 -1.73
C THR A 256 2.78 -13.13 -2.61
N ALA A 257 3.16 -13.44 -3.85
CA ALA A 257 2.45 -14.32 -4.77
C ALA A 257 2.88 -15.79 -4.63
N LYS A 258 3.80 -16.11 -3.70
CA LYS A 258 4.37 -17.43 -3.44
C LYS A 258 5.29 -17.95 -4.57
N ASP A 259 5.81 -17.04 -5.39
CA ASP A 259 6.99 -17.29 -6.20
C ASP A 259 8.19 -17.51 -5.27
N VAL A 260 8.94 -18.60 -5.49
CA VAL A 260 10.07 -19.01 -4.65
C VAL A 260 11.31 -19.11 -5.51
N THR A 261 12.34 -18.34 -5.17
CA THR A 261 13.66 -18.40 -5.82
C THR A 261 14.70 -18.90 -4.82
N PHE A 262 15.59 -19.77 -5.27
CA PHE A 262 16.79 -20.13 -4.51
C PHE A 262 17.86 -19.08 -4.79
N GLU A 263 18.45 -18.51 -3.73
CA GLU A 263 19.41 -17.41 -3.86
C GLU A 263 20.86 -17.91 -3.71
N CYS A 264 21.16 -18.62 -2.61
CA CYS A 264 22.50 -19.14 -2.36
C CYS A 264 22.55 -20.23 -1.28
N GLU A 265 23.69 -20.91 -1.18
CA GLU A 265 24.10 -21.67 0.01
C GLU A 265 24.91 -20.78 0.96
N THR A 266 24.81 -21.05 2.26
CA THR A 266 25.57 -20.37 3.32
C THR A 266 26.63 -21.31 3.88
N ALA A 267 27.69 -20.74 4.47
CA ALA A 267 28.77 -21.51 5.04
C ALA A 267 28.39 -22.38 6.26
N ARG A 268 27.21 -22.15 6.86
CA ARG A 268 26.77 -22.79 8.11
C ARG A 268 25.30 -23.19 8.01
N GLU A 269 24.93 -24.29 8.65
CA GLU A 269 23.54 -24.62 8.85
C GLU A 269 22.89 -23.64 9.83
N HIS A 270 21.66 -23.23 9.52
CA HIS A 270 20.85 -22.36 10.37
C HIS A 270 19.54 -23.07 10.70
N ASP A 271 19.09 -22.93 11.94
CA ASP A 271 17.69 -23.17 12.27
C ASP A 271 16.80 -22.22 11.46
N PRO A 272 15.52 -22.57 11.17
CA PRO A 272 14.68 -21.76 10.30
C PRO A 272 14.52 -20.31 10.77
N CYS A 273 14.99 -19.36 9.97
CA CYS A 273 14.78 -17.93 10.16
C CYS A 273 13.99 -17.35 8.99
N VAL A 274 13.21 -16.31 9.26
CA VAL A 274 12.45 -15.58 8.23
C VAL A 274 12.72 -14.10 8.38
N LEU A 275 13.33 -13.50 7.36
CA LEU A 275 13.51 -12.04 7.25
C LEU A 275 12.40 -11.44 6.39
N ASP A 276 11.85 -10.31 6.80
CA ASP A 276 10.89 -9.51 6.03
C ASP A 276 11.65 -8.39 5.32
N CYS A 277 11.68 -8.45 3.99
CA CYS A 277 12.57 -7.64 3.17
C CYS A 277 11.81 -6.87 2.10
N GLU A 278 12.41 -5.76 1.68
CA GLU A 278 12.08 -5.08 0.44
C GLU A 278 13.20 -5.36 -0.57
N PHE A 279 12.90 -6.01 -1.68
CA PHE A 279 13.87 -6.25 -2.74
C PHE A 279 13.86 -5.09 -3.74
N ALA A 280 14.98 -4.37 -3.85
CA ALA A 280 15.12 -3.25 -4.76
C ALA A 280 16.55 -3.17 -5.32
N ARG A 281 16.67 -2.95 -6.63
CA ARG A 281 17.96 -2.77 -7.33
C ARG A 281 18.99 -3.90 -7.09
N GLY A 282 18.53 -5.14 -6.89
CA GLY A 282 19.39 -6.29 -6.65
C GLY A 282 19.72 -6.56 -5.18
N THR A 283 19.30 -5.69 -4.26
CA THR A 283 19.57 -5.80 -2.82
C THR A 283 18.30 -6.15 -2.06
N TYR A 284 18.41 -7.04 -1.08
CA TYR A 284 17.37 -7.32 -0.08
C TYR A 284 17.56 -6.42 1.15
N TYR A 285 16.70 -5.41 1.29
CA TYR A 285 16.68 -4.54 2.46
C TYR A 285 15.77 -5.14 3.54
N ALA A 286 16.36 -5.86 4.49
CA ALA A 286 15.64 -6.46 5.60
C ALA A 286 15.19 -5.39 6.61
N PHE A 287 13.91 -5.35 6.95
CA PHE A 287 13.34 -4.32 7.83
C PHE A 287 12.60 -4.88 9.05
N ASP A 288 12.39 -6.20 9.11
CA ASP A 288 11.89 -6.89 10.29
C ASP A 288 12.20 -8.40 10.23
N MET A 289 12.03 -9.10 11.34
CA MET A 289 12.24 -10.54 11.46
C MET A 289 11.11 -11.17 12.29
N PRO A 290 10.13 -11.84 11.68
CA PRO A 290 9.05 -12.51 12.41
C PRO A 290 9.40 -13.88 13.01
N VAL A 291 10.41 -14.57 12.47
CA VAL A 291 10.79 -15.93 12.90
C VAL A 291 12.31 -16.02 13.09
N LEU A 292 12.71 -16.50 14.27
CA LEU A 292 14.10 -16.75 14.64
C LEU A 292 14.19 -18.16 15.24
N HIS A 293 15.11 -18.97 14.72
CA HIS A 293 15.35 -20.35 15.16
C HIS A 293 14.08 -21.21 15.25
N GLY A 294 13.23 -21.13 14.22
CA GLY A 294 11.98 -21.87 14.09
C GLY A 294 10.86 -21.41 15.03
N LYS A 295 11.03 -20.29 15.73
CA LYS A 295 10.05 -19.74 16.68
C LYS A 295 9.62 -18.36 16.28
N TYR A 296 8.34 -18.04 16.56
CA TYR A 296 7.85 -16.67 16.41
C TYR A 296 8.57 -15.75 17.40
N CYS A 297 9.32 -14.78 16.89
CA CYS A 297 9.99 -13.75 17.70
C CYS A 297 9.27 -12.40 17.64
N GLY A 298 8.15 -12.29 16.91
CA GLY A 298 7.40 -11.04 16.76
C GLY A 298 6.71 -10.52 18.04
N SER A 299 6.85 -11.19 19.19
CA SER A 299 6.48 -10.68 20.51
C SER A 299 7.57 -9.83 21.16
N MET A 300 8.82 -9.94 20.71
CA MET A 300 9.92 -9.05 21.09
C MET A 300 9.63 -7.63 20.62
N ASN A 301 10.27 -6.63 21.23
CA ASN A 301 10.16 -5.25 20.75
C ASN A 301 10.93 -5.06 19.42
N PHE A 302 10.77 -3.91 18.76
CA PHE A 302 11.36 -3.69 17.44
C PHE A 302 12.89 -3.71 17.48
N GLU A 303 13.51 -3.06 18.47
CA GLU A 303 14.97 -2.95 18.57
C GLU A 303 15.65 -4.30 18.87
N GLU A 304 15.02 -5.12 19.72
CA GLU A 304 15.44 -6.51 19.96
C GLU A 304 15.43 -7.30 18.65
N ARG A 305 14.36 -7.20 17.85
CA ARG A 305 14.28 -7.91 16.56
C ARG A 305 15.29 -7.40 15.55
N MET A 306 15.60 -6.10 15.53
CA MET A 306 16.64 -5.55 14.65
C MET A 306 18.02 -6.08 15.03
N THR A 307 18.33 -6.15 16.33
CA THR A 307 19.61 -6.68 16.83
C THR A 307 19.80 -8.15 16.42
N GLU A 308 18.77 -8.97 16.60
CA GLU A 308 18.80 -10.38 16.19
C GLU A 308 18.84 -10.53 14.67
N MET A 309 18.14 -9.66 13.93
CA MET A 309 18.18 -9.63 12.46
C MET A 309 19.57 -9.30 11.95
N ASP A 310 20.25 -8.30 12.54
CA ASP A 310 21.62 -7.92 12.18
C ASP A 310 22.61 -9.05 12.44
N ALA A 311 22.43 -9.80 13.53
CA ALA A 311 23.22 -10.98 13.82
C ALA A 311 23.01 -12.07 12.75
N VAL A 312 21.76 -12.35 12.37
CA VAL A 312 21.45 -13.29 11.29
C VAL A 312 22.06 -12.84 9.96
N ILE A 313 21.92 -11.57 9.59
CA ILE A 313 22.49 -11.02 8.34
C ILE A 313 24.01 -11.10 8.36
N SER A 314 24.65 -10.77 9.48
CA SER A 314 26.12 -10.84 9.62
C SER A 314 26.63 -12.27 9.54
N ASP A 315 25.83 -13.24 9.98
CA ASP A 315 26.14 -14.67 9.89
C ASP A 315 25.87 -15.26 8.50
N LEU A 316 25.12 -14.57 7.63
CA LEU A 316 25.01 -14.94 6.22
C LEU A 316 26.37 -14.73 5.54
N HIS A 317 27.17 -15.78 5.54
CA HIS A 317 28.39 -15.89 4.76
C HIS A 317 28.06 -16.71 3.51
N PRO A 318 27.55 -16.07 2.43
CA PRO A 318 27.19 -16.81 1.24
C PRO A 318 28.46 -17.40 0.62
N MET A 319 28.39 -18.68 0.21
CA MET A 319 29.54 -19.34 -0.44
C MET A 319 29.83 -18.75 -1.83
N ASP A 320 28.85 -18.09 -2.43
CA ASP A 320 28.92 -17.42 -3.73
C ASP A 320 28.38 -15.98 -3.58
N VAL A 321 29.03 -14.98 -4.16
CA VAL A 321 28.83 -13.53 -3.84
C VAL A 321 27.55 -12.94 -4.47
N THR A 322 26.56 -13.79 -4.79
CA THR A 322 25.37 -13.39 -5.55
C THR A 322 24.28 -12.76 -4.67
N LEU A 323 24.26 -13.07 -3.37
CA LEU A 323 23.25 -12.59 -2.45
C LEU A 323 23.71 -11.30 -1.75
N ASP A 324 23.02 -10.19 -2.05
CA ASP A 324 23.19 -8.91 -1.35
C ASP A 324 22.02 -8.67 -0.39
N VAL A 325 22.27 -8.80 0.91
CA VAL A 325 21.31 -8.50 1.98
C VAL A 325 21.90 -7.44 2.89
N SER A 326 21.11 -6.42 3.19
CA SER A 326 21.47 -5.40 4.17
C SER A 326 20.31 -5.11 5.11
N ALA A 327 20.63 -4.78 6.35
CA ALA A 327 19.66 -4.20 7.25
C ALA A 327 19.24 -2.83 6.73
N LYS A 328 17.94 -2.60 6.65
CA LYS A 328 17.39 -1.35 6.18
C LYS A 328 17.66 -0.25 7.22
N PRO A 329 18.25 0.89 6.82
CA PRO A 329 18.57 1.93 7.78
C PRO A 329 17.30 2.47 8.45
N TYR A 330 17.41 2.79 9.74
CA TYR A 330 16.37 3.46 10.50
C TYR A 330 17.03 4.43 11.48
N ASP A 331 16.29 5.47 11.86
CA ASP A 331 16.74 6.47 12.82
C ASP A 331 15.66 6.81 13.84
N ILE A 332 16.10 7.39 14.95
CA ILE A 332 15.26 8.04 15.94
C ILE A 332 15.26 9.55 15.71
N PHE A 333 14.24 10.24 16.20
CA PHE A 333 14.15 11.69 16.17
C PHE A 333 13.55 12.18 17.48
N SER A 334 13.79 13.45 17.80
CA SER A 334 13.34 14.12 19.02
C SER A 334 12.40 15.30 18.74
N SER A 335 12.29 15.71 17.48
CA SER A 335 11.47 16.84 17.04
C SER A 335 10.94 16.65 15.63
N PHE A 336 9.94 17.45 15.24
CA PHE A 336 9.42 17.44 13.88
C PHE A 336 10.44 17.98 12.87
N GLU A 337 11.26 18.94 13.29
CA GLU A 337 12.37 19.50 12.52
C GLU A 337 13.45 18.45 12.22
N GLU A 338 13.79 17.63 13.21
CA GLU A 338 14.72 16.51 13.02
C GLU A 338 14.14 15.43 12.09
N LEU A 339 12.84 15.13 12.21
CA LEU A 339 12.16 14.23 11.28
C LEU A 339 12.20 14.74 9.82
N ALA A 340 12.06 16.05 9.62
CA ALA A 340 12.20 16.67 8.30
C ALA A 340 13.63 16.54 7.77
N ALA A 341 14.64 16.76 8.62
CA ALA A 341 16.04 16.60 8.23
C ALA A 341 16.38 15.14 7.87
N LEU A 342 15.85 14.16 8.62
CA LEU A 342 16.01 12.74 8.30
C LEU A 342 15.38 12.38 6.95
N TYR A 343 14.23 12.97 6.61
CA TYR A 343 13.63 12.78 5.29
C TYR A 343 14.57 13.27 4.17
N ASP A 344 15.21 14.43 4.34
CA ASP A 344 16.16 14.97 3.36
C ASP A 344 17.40 14.07 3.25
N VAL A 345 17.92 13.56 4.37
CA VAL A 345 19.04 12.61 4.37
C VAL A 345 18.67 11.33 3.62
N PHE A 346 17.54 10.71 3.97
CA PHE A 346 17.12 9.47 3.34
C PHE A 346 16.80 9.63 1.86
N SER A 347 16.17 10.73 1.44
CA SER A 347 15.81 10.98 0.04
C SER A 347 17.02 11.25 -0.85
N ASN A 348 18.14 11.72 -0.28
CA ASN A 348 19.41 11.84 -0.99
C ASN A 348 20.17 10.50 -1.12
N LEU A 349 19.94 9.57 -0.20
CA LEU A 349 20.62 8.27 -0.16
C LEU A 349 19.86 7.16 -0.89
N HIS A 350 18.53 7.25 -0.92
CA HIS A 350 17.66 6.18 -1.41
C HIS A 350 16.64 6.72 -2.40
N ASP A 351 16.31 5.88 -3.38
CA ASP A 351 15.13 6.09 -4.23
C ASP A 351 13.88 5.68 -3.45
N MET A 352 13.21 6.68 -2.87
CA MET A 352 12.12 6.49 -1.93
C MET A 352 10.94 7.41 -2.24
N ASP A 353 9.73 6.95 -1.93
CA ASP A 353 8.49 7.71 -2.14
C ASP A 353 7.83 8.19 -0.83
N GLY A 354 8.51 8.00 0.31
CA GLY A 354 8.00 8.40 1.62
C GLY A 354 8.70 7.72 2.79
N LEU A 355 8.04 7.67 3.95
CA LEU A 355 8.61 7.18 5.22
C LEU A 355 7.72 6.11 5.85
N ILE A 356 8.33 5.17 6.56
CA ILE A 356 7.66 4.16 7.38
C ILE A 356 8.01 4.39 8.85
N PHE A 357 7.03 4.21 9.73
CA PHE A 357 7.17 4.47 11.16
C PHE A 357 6.87 3.22 11.98
N TYR A 358 7.77 2.85 12.88
CA TYR A 358 7.57 1.75 13.83
C TYR A 358 7.60 2.29 15.25
N ARG A 359 6.79 1.70 16.15
CA ARG A 359 6.98 1.90 17.58
C ARG A 359 8.14 1.04 18.03
N ARG A 360 9.06 1.63 18.81
CA ARG A 360 10.23 0.94 19.37
C ARG A 360 9.83 -0.23 20.26
N ALA A 361 8.87 -0.01 21.15
CA ALA A 361 8.30 -1.05 22.01
C ALA A 361 7.31 -2.00 21.29
N GLY A 362 7.11 -1.85 19.97
CA GLY A 362 6.09 -2.59 19.22
C GLY A 362 6.56 -3.97 18.75
N GLY A 363 5.67 -4.97 18.89
CA GLY A 363 5.83 -6.29 18.26
C GLY A 363 5.75 -6.24 16.73
N TYR A 364 5.99 -7.36 16.06
CA TYR A 364 5.98 -7.46 14.58
C TYR A 364 4.63 -7.07 13.97
N MET A 365 3.52 -7.53 14.57
CA MET A 365 2.17 -7.27 14.05
C MET A 365 1.62 -5.87 14.41
N GLN A 366 2.48 -4.95 14.89
CA GLN A 366 2.06 -3.59 15.23
C GLN A 366 1.46 -2.83 14.04
N ALA A 367 0.65 -1.82 14.36
CA ALA A 367 0.20 -0.86 13.36
C ALA A 367 1.39 0.02 12.93
N VAL A 368 1.82 -0.13 11.67
CA VAL A 368 2.91 0.66 11.09
C VAL A 368 2.33 1.72 10.16
N PRO A 369 2.41 3.00 10.51
CA PRO A 369 2.04 4.10 9.62
C PRO A 369 3.04 4.22 8.46
N LYS A 370 2.54 4.53 7.27
CA LYS A 370 3.34 4.96 6.12
C LYS A 370 2.89 6.33 5.64
N TRP A 371 3.85 7.21 5.45
CA TRP A 371 3.64 8.47 4.74
C TRP A 371 4.23 8.36 3.34
N LYS A 372 3.60 9.04 2.37
CA LYS A 372 4.07 9.14 0.99
C LYS A 372 4.03 10.60 0.55
N VAL A 373 5.02 11.02 -0.23
CA VAL A 373 5.06 12.36 -0.82
C VAL A 373 3.84 12.58 -1.72
N HIS A 374 3.55 11.57 -2.55
CA HIS A 374 2.37 11.54 -3.41
C HIS A 374 1.44 10.44 -2.93
N SER A 375 0.29 10.83 -2.41
CA SER A 375 -0.79 9.87 -2.19
C SER A 375 -1.38 9.50 -3.54
N THR A 376 -1.32 8.21 -3.83
CA THR A 376 -1.88 7.65 -5.06
C THR A 376 -3.13 6.82 -4.78
N VAL A 377 -3.99 6.76 -5.77
CA VAL A 377 -5.18 5.91 -5.80
C VAL A 377 -5.17 5.12 -7.09
N ASP A 378 -5.55 3.85 -7.02
CA ASP A 378 -5.74 3.05 -8.22
C ASP A 378 -7.22 3.12 -8.63
N LEU A 379 -7.50 3.61 -9.83
CA LEU A 379 -8.85 3.76 -10.38
C LEU A 379 -8.96 3.01 -11.70
N SER A 380 -10.15 2.50 -12.00
CA SER A 380 -10.43 1.88 -13.28
C SER A 380 -10.77 2.96 -14.30
N VAL A 381 -10.05 2.97 -15.42
CA VAL A 381 -10.29 3.87 -16.54
C VAL A 381 -11.20 3.18 -17.54
N MET A 382 -12.36 3.80 -17.77
CA MET A 382 -13.37 3.31 -18.70
C MET A 382 -13.13 3.83 -20.13
N PRO A 383 -13.67 3.15 -21.17
CA PRO A 383 -13.58 3.60 -22.56
C PRO A 383 -14.03 5.02 -22.85
N ASN A 384 -14.93 5.55 -22.02
CA ASN A 384 -15.45 6.91 -22.11
C ASN A 384 -14.64 7.93 -21.27
N GLY A 385 -13.47 7.54 -20.75
CA GLY A 385 -12.61 8.39 -19.92
C GLY A 385 -13.03 8.48 -18.45
N LYS A 386 -14.15 7.88 -18.04
CA LYS A 386 -14.60 7.92 -16.64
C LYS A 386 -13.69 7.11 -15.73
N LEU A 387 -13.50 7.63 -14.52
CA LEU A 387 -12.73 6.97 -13.46
C LEU A 387 -13.67 6.30 -12.45
N LEU A 388 -13.52 5.00 -12.27
CA LEU A 388 -14.36 4.19 -11.37
C LEU A 388 -13.56 3.53 -10.25
N THR A 389 -14.16 3.44 -9.08
CA THR A 389 -13.71 2.58 -7.98
C THR A 389 -14.14 1.13 -8.21
N CYS A 390 -13.59 0.16 -7.46
CA CYS A 390 -14.04 -1.23 -7.56
C CYS A 390 -15.51 -1.43 -7.15
N ASP A 391 -16.07 -0.49 -6.39
CA ASP A 391 -17.45 -0.51 -5.93
C ASP A 391 -18.42 0.17 -6.93
N GLY A 392 -17.91 0.58 -8.10
CA GLY A 392 -18.70 1.22 -9.16
C GLY A 392 -18.99 2.71 -8.95
N HIS A 393 -18.32 3.36 -7.99
CA HIS A 393 -18.48 4.79 -7.77
C HIS A 393 -17.63 5.60 -8.76
N GLU A 394 -18.23 6.61 -9.38
CA GLU A 394 -17.54 7.53 -10.29
C GLU A 394 -16.83 8.63 -9.51
N ILE A 395 -15.57 8.89 -9.86
CA ILE A 395 -14.77 9.96 -9.27
C ILE A 395 -14.86 11.20 -10.15
N GLU A 396 -15.70 12.16 -9.73
CA GLU A 396 -15.90 13.46 -10.41
C GLU A 396 -14.79 14.47 -10.07
N VAL A 397 -13.53 14.06 -10.17
CA VAL A 397 -12.38 14.96 -9.99
C VAL A 397 -11.75 15.21 -11.36
N ARG A 398 -11.38 16.47 -11.65
CA ARG A 398 -10.66 16.80 -12.89
C ARG A 398 -9.42 15.90 -13.00
N HIS A 399 -9.11 15.41 -14.20
CA HIS A 399 -7.92 14.60 -14.41
C HIS A 399 -7.19 15.02 -15.69
N THR A 400 -5.90 14.72 -15.74
CA THR A 400 -5.11 14.91 -16.96
C THR A 400 -5.60 14.00 -18.08
N ASP A 401 -5.22 14.33 -19.32
CA ASP A 401 -5.50 13.46 -20.47
C ASP A 401 -4.90 12.08 -20.23
N LEU A 402 -5.71 11.06 -20.50
CA LEU A 402 -5.33 9.66 -20.44
C LEU A 402 -4.73 9.28 -21.80
N PRO A 403 -3.71 8.42 -21.86
CA PRO A 403 -3.23 7.91 -23.14
C PRO A 403 -4.36 7.18 -23.88
N GLU A 404 -4.41 7.32 -25.22
CA GLU A 404 -5.54 6.89 -26.07
C GLU A 404 -5.94 5.40 -25.90
N ASP A 405 -5.01 4.56 -25.43
CA ASP A 405 -5.21 3.11 -25.20
C ASP A 405 -5.35 2.72 -23.70
N GLY A 406 -5.53 3.71 -22.81
CA GLY A 406 -5.37 3.57 -21.37
C GLY A 406 -6.50 2.89 -20.59
N PHE A 407 -7.11 1.81 -21.10
CA PHE A 407 -8.17 1.09 -20.36
C PHE A 407 -7.61 0.16 -19.27
N GLY A 408 -8.36 -0.03 -18.19
CA GLY A 408 -7.97 -0.90 -17.07
C GLY A 408 -7.61 -0.12 -15.80
N VAL A 409 -6.93 -0.78 -14.87
CA VAL A 409 -6.57 -0.15 -13.58
C VAL A 409 -5.32 0.72 -13.75
N TRP A 410 -5.43 1.98 -13.35
CA TRP A 410 -4.36 2.97 -13.41
C TRP A 410 -4.10 3.59 -12.04
N GLU A 411 -2.84 3.93 -11.79
CA GLU A 411 -2.42 4.68 -10.61
C GLU A 411 -2.46 6.18 -10.89
N PHE A 412 -3.17 6.93 -10.05
CA PHE A 412 -3.30 8.38 -10.11
C PHE A 412 -2.72 9.03 -8.88
N ALA A 413 -2.04 10.17 -9.04
CA ALA A 413 -1.65 11.05 -7.93
C ALA A 413 -2.56 12.28 -7.91
N PHE A 414 -2.98 12.74 -6.73
CA PHE A 414 -3.75 13.97 -6.62
C PHE A 414 -2.83 15.18 -6.48
N ASP A 415 -2.88 16.08 -7.45
CA ASP A 415 -2.27 17.40 -7.34
C ASP A 415 -3.26 18.36 -6.67
N ARG A 416 -2.97 18.69 -5.41
CA ARG A 416 -3.80 19.59 -4.60
C ARG A 416 -3.79 21.04 -5.10
N ARG A 417 -2.80 21.46 -5.90
CA ARG A 417 -2.71 22.83 -6.40
C ARG A 417 -3.67 23.07 -7.56
N SER A 418 -3.73 22.11 -8.48
CA SER A 418 -4.62 22.14 -9.65
C SER A 418 -5.95 21.44 -9.39
N GLU A 419 -6.11 20.84 -8.20
CA GLU A 419 -7.26 20.00 -7.81
C GLU A 419 -7.55 18.93 -8.86
N CYS A 420 -6.49 18.30 -9.40
CA CYS A 420 -6.60 17.32 -10.46
C CYS A 420 -5.89 15.99 -10.15
N LEU A 421 -6.42 14.90 -10.71
CA LEU A 421 -5.77 13.60 -10.73
C LEU A 421 -4.83 13.51 -11.92
N VAL A 422 -3.55 13.26 -11.64
CA VAL A 422 -2.51 13.07 -12.62
C VAL A 422 -2.25 11.57 -12.77
N ALA A 423 -2.47 11.04 -13.98
CA ALA A 423 -2.17 9.64 -14.28
C ALA A 423 -0.65 9.38 -14.16
N LYS A 424 -0.27 8.34 -13.43
CA LYS A 424 1.14 7.96 -13.23
C LYS A 424 1.55 6.78 -14.11
N ARG A 425 0.82 5.66 -14.01
CA ARG A 425 1.14 4.43 -14.74
C ARG A 425 -0.03 3.44 -14.77
N PRO A 426 -0.08 2.51 -15.74
CA PRO A 426 -0.97 1.36 -15.68
C PRO A 426 -0.56 0.39 -14.56
N ARG A 427 -1.54 -0.35 -14.02
CA ARG A 427 -1.38 -1.34 -12.94
C ARG A 427 -1.84 -2.73 -13.38
N PRO A 428 -1.13 -3.39 -14.33
CA PRO A 428 -1.51 -4.74 -14.79
C PRO A 428 -1.40 -5.78 -13.65
N ASP A 429 -0.60 -5.49 -12.63
CA ASP A 429 -0.48 -6.28 -11.40
C ASP A 429 -1.76 -6.28 -10.54
N LYS A 430 -2.63 -5.28 -10.72
CA LYS A 430 -3.85 -5.13 -9.92
C LYS A 430 -5.08 -5.60 -10.70
N PRO A 431 -5.75 -6.68 -10.26
CA PRO A 431 -6.95 -7.16 -10.93
C PRO A 431 -8.15 -6.22 -10.74
N GLN A 432 -8.11 -5.32 -9.74
CA GLN A 432 -9.20 -4.39 -9.42
C GLN A 432 -8.66 -3.05 -8.89
N ALA A 433 -9.45 -2.00 -9.12
CA ALA A 433 -9.23 -0.65 -8.56
C ALA A 433 -9.39 -0.62 -7.03
N ASN A 434 -9.10 0.54 -6.41
CA ASN A 434 -9.40 0.77 -5.00
C ASN A 434 -10.90 0.98 -4.77
N SER A 435 -11.37 0.69 -3.55
CA SER A 435 -12.73 1.02 -3.09
C SER A 435 -12.90 2.52 -2.84
N VAL A 436 -14.13 3.02 -2.89
CA VAL A 436 -14.41 4.46 -2.69
C VAL A 436 -13.90 4.94 -1.35
N HIS A 437 -14.05 4.13 -0.30
CA HIS A 437 -13.54 4.45 1.03
C HIS A 437 -12.01 4.64 1.06
N ILE A 438 -11.26 3.80 0.32
CA ILE A 438 -9.80 3.92 0.24
C ILE A 438 -9.41 5.15 -0.58
N VAL A 439 -10.14 5.41 -1.67
CA VAL A 439 -9.91 6.60 -2.52
C VAL A 439 -10.12 7.88 -1.72
N GLU A 440 -11.27 8.04 -1.05
CA GLU A 440 -11.54 9.22 -0.22
C GLU A 440 -10.49 9.40 0.89
N LYS A 441 -10.10 8.29 1.53
CA LYS A 441 -9.06 8.31 2.56
C LYS A 441 -7.72 8.80 2.03
N ASN A 442 -7.29 8.31 0.86
CA ASN A 442 -6.00 8.68 0.27
C ASN A 442 -6.03 10.07 -0.39
N LEU A 443 -7.16 10.50 -0.94
CA LEU A 443 -7.28 11.83 -1.55
C LEU A 443 -7.41 12.94 -0.51
N TYR A 444 -8.34 12.78 0.44
CA TYR A 444 -8.74 13.88 1.33
C TYR A 444 -8.04 13.84 2.69
N ASN A 445 -7.80 12.65 3.23
CA ASN A 445 -7.33 12.46 4.61
C ASN A 445 -5.85 12.13 4.75
N SER A 446 -5.15 11.96 3.63
CA SER A 446 -3.70 11.75 3.62
C SER A 446 -2.95 13.01 4.08
N VAL A 447 -1.82 12.77 4.73
CA VAL A 447 -0.85 13.81 5.03
C VAL A 447 -0.18 14.24 3.72
N PRO A 448 -0.16 15.54 3.37
CA PRO A 448 0.39 16.01 2.11
C PRO A 448 1.91 15.82 2.03
N GLY A 449 2.43 15.68 0.81
CA GLY A 449 3.88 15.62 0.55
C GLY A 449 4.64 16.86 0.97
N THR A 450 3.96 18.01 1.01
CA THR A 450 4.56 19.31 1.37
C THR A 450 4.75 19.49 2.87
N ILE A 451 4.46 18.49 3.69
CA ILE A 451 4.38 18.67 5.15
C ILE A 451 5.70 19.13 5.79
N PHE A 452 6.85 18.73 5.24
CA PHE A 452 8.15 19.16 5.75
C PHE A 452 8.58 20.54 5.21
N THR A 453 8.01 20.99 4.09
CA THR A 453 8.36 22.26 3.44
C THR A 453 7.62 23.47 4.02
N GLY A 454 6.57 23.26 4.82
CA GLY A 454 5.69 24.33 5.30
C GLY A 454 4.73 24.89 4.21
N GLN A 455 4.86 24.48 2.95
CA GLN A 455 4.07 24.99 1.85
C GLN A 455 2.56 24.77 2.08
N GLY A 456 1.79 25.85 1.96
CA GLY A 456 0.34 25.86 2.19
C GLY A 456 -0.05 25.80 3.67
N PHE A 457 0.90 25.92 4.61
CA PHE A 457 0.69 26.05 6.06
C PHE A 457 -0.29 25.01 6.62
N TYR A 458 -0.12 23.75 6.21
CA TYR A 458 -1.05 22.68 6.51
C TYR A 458 -1.13 22.35 8.00
N LEU A 459 0.03 22.21 8.66
CA LEU A 459 0.10 21.87 10.08
C LEU A 459 -0.41 23.03 10.94
N MET A 460 -0.04 24.27 10.58
CA MET A 460 -0.58 25.46 11.24
C MET A 460 -2.11 25.50 11.18
N ARG A 461 -2.70 25.27 10.00
CA ARG A 461 -4.17 25.22 9.84
C ARG A 461 -4.81 24.12 10.68
N LYS A 462 -4.16 22.97 10.84
CA LYS A 462 -4.66 21.89 11.71
C LYS A 462 -4.59 22.28 13.17
N TYR A 463 -3.48 22.89 13.61
CA TYR A 463 -3.34 23.44 14.96
C TYR A 463 -4.39 24.51 15.26
N HIS A 464 -4.54 25.53 14.41
CA HIS A 464 -5.56 26.57 14.55
C HIS A 464 -6.97 26.00 14.59
N ASN A 465 -7.27 24.98 13.78
CA ASN A 465 -8.57 24.30 13.84
C ASN A 465 -8.83 23.57 15.16
N ARG A 466 -7.79 22.99 15.79
CA ARG A 466 -7.89 22.43 17.15
C ARG A 466 -8.17 23.52 18.17
N VAL A 467 -7.45 24.64 18.11
CA VAL A 467 -7.66 25.81 19.00
C VAL A 467 -9.08 26.35 18.87
N LYS A 468 -9.58 26.54 17.64
CA LYS A 468 -10.97 26.98 17.38
C LYS A 468 -12.00 26.02 17.98
N ARG A 469 -11.82 24.71 17.77
CA ARG A 469 -12.74 23.68 18.31
C ARG A 469 -12.72 23.68 19.84
N TRP A 470 -11.54 23.80 20.45
CA TRP A 470 -11.41 23.93 21.90
C TRP A 470 -12.15 25.18 22.40
N ALA A 471 -11.91 26.35 21.79
CA ALA A 471 -12.53 27.62 22.20
C ALA A 471 -14.06 27.57 22.14
N ILE A 472 -14.64 27.06 21.04
CA ILE A 472 -16.09 26.90 20.87
C ILE A 472 -16.66 25.93 21.92
N THR A 473 -16.00 24.80 22.15
CA THR A 473 -16.44 23.81 23.14
C THR A 473 -16.43 24.41 24.56
N GLN A 474 -15.38 25.15 24.92
CA GLN A 474 -15.28 25.84 26.21
C GLN A 474 -16.32 26.95 26.39
N ALA A 475 -16.85 27.48 25.28
CA ALA A 475 -17.95 28.45 25.28
C ALA A 475 -19.32 27.83 25.54
N ARG A 476 -19.43 26.50 25.64
CA ARG A 476 -20.69 25.74 25.86
C ARG A 476 -21.69 25.99 24.73
N ASP A 477 -21.28 25.65 23.52
CA ASP A 477 -22.02 25.78 22.26
C ASP A 477 -23.32 24.96 22.18
N ALA A 478 -23.49 23.93 23.03
CA ALA A 478 -24.69 23.10 23.03
C ALA A 478 -25.98 23.92 23.26
N GLY A 479 -26.85 23.96 22.25
CA GLY A 479 -28.10 24.72 22.27
C GLY A 479 -27.95 26.23 22.12
N ALA A 480 -26.73 26.74 21.91
CA ALA A 480 -26.43 28.16 21.82
C ALA A 480 -26.87 28.77 20.47
N THR A 481 -27.09 30.09 20.47
CA THR A 481 -27.15 30.89 19.23
C THR A 481 -25.77 31.46 18.93
N LEU A 482 -25.18 31.07 17.81
CA LEU A 482 -23.89 31.53 17.30
C LEU A 482 -24.07 32.67 16.30
N PHE A 483 -23.17 33.65 16.35
CA PHE A 483 -23.02 34.71 15.35
C PHE A 483 -21.57 34.69 14.87
N ASP A 484 -21.37 34.08 13.70
CA ASP A 484 -20.08 33.83 13.09
C ASP A 484 -19.79 34.90 12.03
N ILE A 485 -18.68 35.62 12.20
CA ILE A 485 -18.28 36.75 11.37
C ILE A 485 -17.08 36.35 10.53
N GLY A 486 -17.16 36.58 9.21
CA GLY A 486 -16.13 36.14 8.28
C GLY A 486 -16.15 34.63 8.11
N THR A 487 -17.35 34.08 7.87
CA THR A 487 -17.57 32.63 7.80
C THR A 487 -16.76 31.95 6.70
N GLY A 488 -16.47 32.67 5.61
CA GLY A 488 -15.77 32.16 4.45
C GLY A 488 -16.42 30.89 3.91
N GLN A 489 -15.59 29.92 3.53
CA GLN A 489 -16.01 28.68 2.88
C GLN A 489 -16.52 27.58 3.84
N GLY A 490 -16.98 27.94 5.04
CA GLY A 490 -17.56 26.97 5.97
C GLY A 490 -16.56 26.04 6.66
N GLY A 491 -15.30 26.45 6.85
CA GLY A 491 -14.29 25.64 7.55
C GLY A 491 -14.64 25.31 9.01
N ASP A 492 -15.62 26.02 9.58
CA ASP A 492 -16.10 25.84 10.95
C ASP A 492 -17.46 25.13 11.06
N LEU A 493 -18.09 24.72 9.95
CA LEU A 493 -19.38 24.00 9.94
C LEU A 493 -19.44 22.83 10.92
N GLY A 494 -18.44 21.95 10.86
CA GLY A 494 -18.35 20.79 11.76
C GLY A 494 -18.20 21.14 13.25
N LYS A 495 -17.84 22.38 13.58
CA LYS A 495 -17.71 22.88 14.96
C LYS A 495 -19.03 23.44 15.50
N TRP A 496 -19.99 23.75 14.64
CA TRP A 496 -21.29 24.32 15.03
C TRP A 496 -22.39 23.28 15.26
N ARG A 497 -22.10 21.99 15.08
CA ARG A 497 -23.11 20.90 15.12
C ARG A 497 -24.03 20.93 16.34
N ARG A 498 -23.50 21.34 17.50
CA ARG A 498 -24.23 21.36 18.77
C ARG A 498 -25.02 22.65 18.99
N ALA A 499 -24.79 23.69 18.20
CA ALA A 499 -25.53 24.93 18.28
C ALA A 499 -26.98 24.74 17.82
N ALA A 500 -27.88 25.54 18.39
CA ALA A 500 -29.29 25.54 17.98
C ALA A 500 -29.50 26.37 16.71
N ARG A 501 -28.74 27.46 16.57
CA ARG A 501 -28.83 28.40 15.44
C ARG A 501 -27.45 29.04 15.19
N VAL A 502 -27.16 29.30 13.93
CA VAL A 502 -25.95 30.01 13.49
C VAL A 502 -26.34 31.13 12.53
N PHE A 503 -25.92 32.36 12.80
CA PHE A 503 -25.93 33.46 11.84
C PHE A 503 -24.54 33.56 11.23
N CYS A 504 -24.44 33.38 9.91
CA CYS A 504 -23.18 33.44 9.16
C CYS A 504 -23.12 34.78 8.42
N VAL A 505 -22.16 35.63 8.78
CA VAL A 505 -21.92 36.92 8.12
C VAL A 505 -20.72 36.77 7.19
N GLU A 506 -20.97 36.81 5.88
CA GLU A 506 -19.95 36.66 4.84
C GLU A 506 -20.37 37.47 3.60
N PRO A 507 -19.62 38.50 3.18
CA PRO A 507 -19.94 39.28 1.99
C PRO A 507 -19.63 38.57 0.66
N ASP A 508 -18.73 37.58 0.64
CA ASP A 508 -18.35 36.92 -0.61
C ASP A 508 -19.33 35.80 -1.00
N GLY A 509 -20.01 36.00 -2.13
CA GLY A 509 -20.98 35.05 -2.68
C GLY A 509 -20.37 33.71 -3.08
N GLU A 510 -19.12 33.68 -3.56
CA GLU A 510 -18.43 32.44 -3.92
C GLU A 510 -18.09 31.60 -2.69
N SER A 511 -17.57 32.24 -1.64
CA SER A 511 -17.33 31.59 -0.35
C SER A 511 -18.61 31.03 0.28
N LEU A 512 -19.74 31.74 0.16
CA LEU A 512 -21.05 31.26 0.61
C LEU A 512 -21.56 30.05 -0.18
N ALA A 513 -21.44 30.07 -1.51
CA ALA A 513 -21.75 28.90 -2.35
C ALA A 513 -20.89 27.69 -1.93
N GLU A 514 -19.62 27.98 -1.68
CA GLU A 514 -18.63 27.20 -0.93
C GLU A 514 -19.18 26.47 0.30
N MET A 515 -19.52 27.28 1.29
CA MET A 515 -20.03 26.79 2.56
C MET A 515 -21.30 25.96 2.38
N LEU A 516 -22.21 26.40 1.51
CA LEU A 516 -23.48 25.72 1.28
C LEU A 516 -23.32 24.33 0.64
N SER A 517 -22.34 24.14 -0.25
CA SER A 517 -22.05 22.83 -0.83
C SER A 517 -21.50 21.83 0.21
N ARG A 518 -20.79 22.35 1.22
CA ARG A 518 -20.24 21.56 2.35
C ARG A 518 -21.22 21.35 3.50
N CYS A 519 -22.35 22.05 3.48
CA CYS A 519 -23.33 21.98 4.54
C CYS A 519 -24.21 20.73 4.37
N ASP A 520 -24.19 19.85 5.37
CA ASP A 520 -25.07 18.68 5.38
C ASP A 520 -26.53 19.06 5.73
N ASP A 521 -27.43 18.12 5.48
CA ASP A 521 -28.88 18.28 5.69
C ASP A 521 -29.25 18.56 7.16
N ASP A 522 -28.43 18.11 8.11
CA ASP A 522 -28.62 18.36 9.54
C ASP A 522 -28.26 19.80 9.96
N MET A 523 -27.26 20.38 9.30
CA MET A 523 -26.77 21.73 9.60
C MET A 523 -27.57 22.80 8.89
N ARG A 524 -28.03 22.55 7.67
CA ARG A 524 -28.67 23.55 6.80
C ARG A 524 -29.86 24.27 7.47
N PRO A 525 -30.77 23.58 8.20
CA PRO A 525 -31.90 24.24 8.87
C PRO A 525 -31.49 25.19 10.01
N LYS A 526 -30.26 25.03 10.56
CA LYS A 526 -29.75 25.83 11.69
C LYS A 526 -29.08 27.12 11.23
N ILE A 527 -28.72 27.22 9.95
CA ILE A 527 -27.93 28.34 9.42
C ILE A 527 -28.84 29.44 8.89
N THR A 528 -28.53 30.69 9.24
CA THR A 528 -29.07 31.90 8.61
C THR A 528 -27.93 32.63 7.94
N ILE A 529 -28.01 32.78 6.62
CA ILE A 529 -27.01 33.53 5.86
C ILE A 529 -27.32 35.02 5.93
N VAL A 530 -26.31 35.80 6.28
CA VAL A 530 -26.29 37.26 6.20
C VAL A 530 -25.21 37.62 5.19
N ASN A 531 -25.58 37.65 3.91
CA ASN A 531 -24.67 37.98 2.81
C ASN A 531 -24.44 39.49 2.74
N ALA A 532 -23.57 39.99 3.60
CA ALA A 532 -23.24 41.40 3.74
C ALA A 532 -21.89 41.58 4.47
N TYR A 533 -21.27 42.74 4.28
CA TYR A 533 -20.20 43.19 5.17
C TYR A 533 -20.75 43.42 6.58
N LEU A 534 -19.92 43.24 7.61
CA LEU A 534 -20.34 43.44 9.00
C LEU A 534 -20.90 44.85 9.23
N ALA A 535 -20.29 45.87 8.64
CA ALA A 535 -20.74 47.26 8.67
C ALA A 535 -22.19 47.46 8.21
N ASP A 536 -22.71 46.58 7.35
CA ASP A 536 -24.02 46.70 6.71
C ASP A 536 -25.04 45.68 7.26
N VAL A 537 -24.67 44.92 8.28
CA VAL A 537 -25.59 43.99 8.95
C VAL A 537 -26.71 44.77 9.65
N MET A 538 -27.94 44.47 9.27
CA MET A 538 -29.15 44.98 9.91
C MET A 538 -29.38 44.29 11.26
N VAL A 539 -28.67 44.76 12.29
CA VAL A 539 -28.68 44.18 13.65
C VAL A 539 -30.10 43.93 14.16
N ASP A 540 -31.04 44.81 13.87
CA ASP A 540 -32.40 44.73 14.39
C ASP A 540 -33.17 43.50 13.87
N ASN A 541 -32.81 43.00 12.68
CA ASN A 541 -33.39 41.80 12.05
C ASN A 541 -32.96 40.49 12.74
N ILE A 542 -32.01 40.53 13.67
CA ILE A 542 -31.62 39.37 14.46
C ILE A 542 -32.70 39.13 15.51
N ASP A 543 -33.52 38.10 15.32
CA ASP A 543 -34.71 37.80 16.11
C ASP A 543 -34.43 37.18 17.49
N ARG A 544 -33.16 36.84 17.77
CA ARG A 544 -32.74 36.13 19.00
C ARG A 544 -31.56 36.78 19.69
N LYS A 545 -31.38 36.42 20.96
CA LYS A 545 -30.16 36.76 21.69
C LYS A 545 -29.02 35.83 21.26
N ILE A 546 -27.83 36.41 21.10
CA ILE A 546 -26.61 35.73 20.68
C ILE A 546 -25.82 35.32 21.92
N ASP A 547 -25.48 34.05 22.03
CA ASP A 547 -24.71 33.51 23.14
C ASP A 547 -23.22 33.46 22.84
N ILE A 548 -22.84 33.25 21.58
CA ILE A 548 -21.45 33.12 21.18
C ILE A 548 -21.22 33.91 19.89
N PHE A 549 -20.25 34.82 19.93
CA PHE A 549 -19.71 35.50 18.78
C PHE A 549 -18.39 34.85 18.39
N THR A 550 -18.18 34.57 17.12
CA THR A 550 -16.91 34.07 16.57
C THR A 550 -16.41 35.02 15.50
N ALA A 551 -15.11 35.34 15.55
CA ALA A 551 -14.43 36.21 14.59
C ALA A 551 -12.99 35.68 14.38
N PHE A 552 -12.88 34.59 13.62
CA PHE A 552 -11.60 33.92 13.40
C PHE A 552 -10.93 34.42 12.13
N PHE A 553 -9.74 35.02 12.25
CA PHE A 553 -8.90 35.49 11.15
C PHE A 553 -9.53 36.57 10.26
N CYS A 554 -10.55 37.30 10.75
CA CYS A 554 -11.23 38.34 9.96
C CYS A 554 -11.13 39.76 10.56
N MET A 555 -10.84 39.88 11.86
CA MET A 555 -10.85 41.17 12.56
C MET A 555 -9.79 42.13 12.03
N ASN A 556 -8.70 41.60 11.49
CA ASN A 556 -7.62 42.37 10.90
C ASN A 556 -8.06 43.19 9.66
N GLN A 557 -9.23 42.88 9.09
CA GLN A 557 -9.80 43.59 7.93
C GLN A 557 -10.95 44.54 8.32
N TRP A 558 -11.29 44.65 9.61
CA TRP A 558 -12.41 45.47 10.05
C TRP A 558 -12.11 46.97 9.95
N SER A 559 -13.03 47.70 9.34
CA SER A 559 -13.09 49.15 9.40
C SER A 559 -13.69 49.64 10.73
N GLU A 560 -13.60 50.94 10.99
CA GLU A 560 -14.27 51.55 12.14
C GLU A 560 -15.80 51.39 12.09
N ARG A 561 -16.39 51.27 10.89
CA ARG A 561 -17.84 50.99 10.74
C ARG A 561 -18.17 49.58 11.19
N ASP A 562 -17.36 48.59 10.80
CA ASP A 562 -17.54 47.18 11.21
C ASP A 562 -17.50 47.06 12.73
N TRP A 563 -16.52 47.72 13.36
CA TRP A 563 -16.42 47.75 14.81
C TRP A 563 -17.65 48.36 15.49
N LYS A 564 -18.17 49.49 15.00
CA LYS A 564 -19.37 50.12 15.57
C LYS A 564 -20.59 49.21 15.46
N THR A 565 -20.77 48.54 14.31
CA THR A 565 -21.87 47.58 14.12
C THR A 565 -21.72 46.37 15.03
N PHE A 566 -20.49 45.88 15.23
CA PHE A 566 -20.21 44.79 16.17
C PHE A 566 -20.51 45.17 17.62
N GLU A 567 -20.09 46.35 18.06
CA GLU A 567 -20.39 46.88 19.40
C GLU A 567 -21.90 47.02 19.63
N LYS A 568 -22.64 47.54 18.65
CA LYS A 568 -24.11 47.60 18.67
C LYS A 568 -24.71 46.20 18.81
N THR A 569 -24.22 45.25 18.02
CA THR A 569 -24.71 43.85 18.04
C THR A 569 -24.51 43.21 19.41
N ILE A 570 -23.35 43.38 20.04
CA ILE A 570 -23.10 42.87 21.40
C ILE A 570 -24.09 43.49 22.41
N LYS A 571 -24.27 44.81 22.38
CA LYS A 571 -25.14 45.52 23.32
C LYS A 571 -26.59 45.09 23.16
N ASP A 572 -27.09 45.12 21.92
CA ASP A 572 -28.51 44.98 21.60
C ASP A 572 -28.94 43.52 21.52
N LYS A 573 -28.09 42.65 20.97
CA LYS A 573 -28.42 41.25 20.68
C LYS A 573 -27.61 40.25 21.48
N GLY A 574 -26.49 40.62 22.10
CA GLY A 574 -25.79 39.72 23.02
C GLY A 574 -26.68 39.26 24.18
N SER A 575 -26.60 37.99 24.57
CA SER A 575 -27.25 37.44 25.76
C SER A 575 -26.52 37.90 27.04
N LYS A 576 -27.11 37.67 28.23
CA LYS A 576 -26.49 38.06 29.51
C LYS A 576 -25.19 37.31 29.81
N LYS A 577 -24.95 36.18 29.15
CA LYS A 577 -23.78 35.31 29.34
C LYS A 577 -22.96 35.18 28.07
N CYS A 578 -23.14 36.09 27.11
CA CYS A 578 -22.53 35.92 25.81
C CYS A 578 -20.99 35.97 25.88
N ARG A 579 -20.36 35.31 24.91
CA ARG A 579 -18.91 35.22 24.78
C ARG A 579 -18.48 35.66 23.39
N LEU A 580 -17.27 36.21 23.29
CA LEU A 580 -16.58 36.42 22.01
C LEU A 580 -15.36 35.52 21.98
N LEU A 581 -15.19 34.80 20.87
CA LEU A 581 -14.01 34.02 20.54
C LEU A 581 -13.41 34.59 19.25
N ALA A 582 -12.20 35.11 19.33
CA ALA A 582 -11.53 35.74 18.21
C ALA A 582 -10.10 35.22 18.07
N ILE A 583 -9.66 35.03 16.83
CA ILE A 583 -8.24 34.83 16.52
C ILE A 583 -7.87 35.93 15.55
N ALA A 584 -6.82 36.67 15.86
CA ALA A 584 -6.36 37.78 15.05
C ALA A 584 -4.83 37.89 15.09
N MET A 585 -4.24 38.44 14.03
CA MET A 585 -2.82 38.77 14.06
C MET A 585 -2.61 40.01 14.93
N THR A 586 -1.77 39.88 15.97
CA THR A 586 -1.56 40.92 16.98
C THR A 586 -0.15 41.50 16.97
N SER A 587 0.80 40.77 16.41
CA SER A 587 2.21 41.14 16.38
C SER A 587 2.84 40.75 15.04
N PRO A 588 2.43 41.39 13.92
CA PRO A 588 3.07 41.14 12.63
C PRO A 588 4.56 41.47 12.72
N ARG A 589 5.38 40.69 12.02
CA ARG A 589 6.83 40.92 11.91
C ARG A 589 7.22 40.75 10.45
N GLU A 590 8.14 41.60 9.98
CA GLU A 590 8.68 41.43 8.63
C GLU A 590 9.25 40.02 8.46
N HIS A 591 8.87 39.41 7.33
CA HIS A 591 9.35 38.10 6.99
C HIS A 591 9.27 37.88 5.49
N LYS A 592 10.25 37.18 4.95
CA LYS A 592 10.26 36.77 3.55
C LYS A 592 10.90 35.40 3.43
N SER A 593 10.22 34.50 2.74
CA SER A 593 10.63 33.16 2.37
C SER A 593 9.93 32.76 1.07
N ASP A 594 10.16 31.53 0.60
CA ASP A 594 9.49 30.99 -0.57
C ASP A 594 7.98 30.79 -0.37
N ASN A 595 7.55 30.61 0.89
CA ASN A 595 6.14 30.33 1.23
C ASN A 595 5.41 31.54 1.84
N LEU A 596 6.13 32.49 2.45
CA LEU A 596 5.56 33.57 3.25
C LEU A 596 6.25 34.91 2.96
N GLU A 597 5.45 35.93 2.68
CA GLU A 597 5.90 37.32 2.65
C GLU A 597 5.00 38.17 3.56
N ILE A 598 5.61 38.85 4.52
CA ILE A 598 4.96 39.83 5.39
C ILE A 598 5.78 41.12 5.31
N ARG A 599 5.15 42.20 4.85
CA ARG A 599 5.74 43.53 4.76
C ARG A 599 5.01 44.47 5.69
N ILE A 600 5.72 45.16 6.57
CA ILE A 600 5.10 46.18 7.43
C ILE A 600 4.96 47.46 6.60
N THR A 601 3.72 47.93 6.42
CA THR A 601 3.39 49.09 5.56
C THR A 601 3.00 50.33 6.36
N GLY A 602 2.95 50.22 7.70
CA GLY A 602 2.75 51.33 8.63
C GLY A 602 2.71 50.84 10.08
N ASP A 603 2.47 51.74 11.04
CA ASP A 603 2.53 51.45 12.48
C ASP A 603 1.70 50.23 12.94
N ASP A 604 0.53 50.04 12.32
CA ASP A 604 -0.38 48.92 12.57
C ASP A 604 -0.76 48.21 11.26
N ARG A 605 -0.10 48.53 10.15
CA ARG A 605 -0.48 48.00 8.82
C ARG A 605 0.56 47.06 8.30
N TYR A 606 0.11 45.97 7.72
CA TYR A 606 0.98 45.02 7.06
C TYR A 606 0.30 44.44 5.83
N ASN A 607 1.12 44.03 4.89
CA ASN A 607 0.74 43.26 3.72
C ASN A 607 1.20 41.81 3.96
N ILE A 608 0.33 40.84 3.71
CA ILE A 608 0.63 39.41 3.86
C ILE A 608 0.33 38.64 2.58
N LYS A 609 1.24 37.73 2.26
CA LYS A 609 1.15 36.77 1.16
C LYS A 609 1.62 35.40 1.64
N MET A 610 0.76 34.41 1.46
CA MET A 610 0.95 33.02 1.88
C MET A 610 0.80 32.11 0.65
N HIS A 611 1.92 31.74 0.05
CA HIS A 611 1.96 30.90 -1.14
C HIS A 611 1.33 29.52 -0.87
N GLY A 612 0.56 29.01 -1.84
CA GLY A 612 -0.19 27.77 -1.69
C GLY A 612 -1.47 27.91 -0.84
N THR A 613 -1.88 29.15 -0.54
CA THR A 613 -3.17 29.46 0.09
C THR A 613 -3.92 30.52 -0.73
N ARG A 614 -5.12 30.90 -0.29
CA ARG A 614 -5.90 31.97 -0.93
C ARG A 614 -5.45 33.38 -0.54
N ILE A 615 -4.61 33.50 0.49
CA ILE A 615 -4.04 34.77 0.95
C ILE A 615 -2.86 35.08 0.03
N MET A 616 -3.14 35.66 -1.14
CA MET A 616 -2.13 35.86 -2.18
C MET A 616 -1.49 37.25 -2.16
N ASP A 617 -2.20 38.26 -1.67
CA ASP A 617 -1.73 39.62 -1.46
C ASP A 617 -2.85 40.40 -0.72
N ILE A 618 -2.77 40.51 0.61
CA ILE A 618 -3.82 41.15 1.42
C ILE A 618 -3.20 42.18 2.35
N ASP A 619 -3.77 43.39 2.33
CA ASP A 619 -3.47 44.44 3.30
C ASP A 619 -4.39 44.31 4.52
N GLU A 620 -3.77 44.30 5.69
CA GLU A 620 -4.45 44.10 6.98
C GLU A 620 -3.96 45.09 8.03
N VAL A 621 -4.75 45.22 9.10
CA VAL A 621 -4.44 46.02 10.28
C VAL A 621 -4.20 45.09 11.47
N ALA A 622 -3.06 45.23 12.12
CA ALA A 622 -2.71 44.51 13.34
C ALA A 622 -3.70 44.85 14.46
N ILE A 623 -4.23 43.80 15.09
CA ILE A 623 -5.12 43.97 16.24
C ILE A 623 -4.28 44.22 17.48
N ARG A 624 -4.43 45.40 18.10
CA ARG A 624 -3.85 45.68 19.43
C ARG A 624 -4.79 45.16 20.53
N PRO A 625 -4.43 44.12 21.31
CA PRO A 625 -5.31 43.54 22.32
C PRO A 625 -5.84 44.56 23.33
N ASP A 626 -5.01 45.51 23.77
CA ASP A 626 -5.42 46.56 24.71
C ASP A 626 -6.49 47.50 24.14
N ARG A 627 -6.42 47.81 22.84
CA ARG A 627 -7.44 48.65 22.18
C ARG A 627 -8.76 47.90 22.09
N VAL A 628 -8.72 46.62 21.69
CA VAL A 628 -9.91 45.76 21.63
C VAL A 628 -10.51 45.58 23.02
N LYS A 629 -9.69 45.35 24.04
CA LYS A 629 -10.12 45.22 25.42
C LYS A 629 -10.87 46.47 25.89
N LYS A 630 -10.26 47.66 25.79
CA LYS A 630 -10.90 48.93 26.17
C LYS A 630 -12.21 49.16 25.42
N ARG A 631 -12.27 48.74 24.15
CA ARG A 631 -13.44 48.87 23.29
C ARG A 631 -14.58 47.97 23.76
N LEU A 632 -14.29 46.70 24.00
CA LEU A 632 -15.29 45.72 24.40
C LEU A 632 -15.70 45.85 25.88
N GLU A 633 -14.86 46.41 26.75
CA GLU A 633 -15.22 46.78 28.12
C GLU A 633 -16.37 47.80 28.16
N LYS A 634 -16.40 48.76 27.21
CA LYS A 634 -17.54 49.69 27.03
C LYS A 634 -18.84 49.00 26.61
N CYS A 635 -18.74 47.76 26.12
CA CYS A 635 -19.87 46.90 25.76
C CYS A 635 -20.22 45.89 26.87
N GLY A 636 -19.55 45.95 28.02
CA GLY A 636 -19.76 45.05 29.14
C GLY A 636 -19.10 43.69 28.98
N MET A 637 -18.06 43.60 28.15
CA MET A 637 -17.28 42.39 27.96
C MET A 637 -15.96 42.50 28.71
N LYS A 638 -15.53 41.44 29.39
CA LYS A 638 -14.22 41.34 30.04
C LYS A 638 -13.41 40.26 29.35
N ILE A 639 -12.14 40.54 29.07
CA ILE A 639 -11.21 39.56 28.52
C ILE A 639 -10.99 38.41 29.52
N THR A 640 -10.98 37.18 29.04
CA THR A 640 -10.78 35.97 29.82
C THR A 640 -9.52 35.21 29.44
N THR A 641 -9.11 35.28 28.17
CA THR A 641 -7.91 34.60 27.65
C THR A 641 -7.25 35.49 26.60
N GLN A 642 -5.92 35.49 26.59
CA GLN A 642 -5.07 36.13 25.60
C GLN A 642 -3.84 35.25 25.41
N ASP A 643 -3.94 34.27 24.51
CA ASP A 643 -2.90 33.26 24.32
C ASP A 643 -2.33 33.34 22.91
N THR A 644 -1.02 33.46 22.79
CA THR A 644 -0.30 33.34 21.53
C THR A 644 -0.45 31.92 20.98
N LEU A 645 -0.56 31.79 19.66
CA LEU A 645 -0.75 30.52 18.99
C LEU A 645 0.58 29.87 18.58
N ASP A 646 1.50 29.60 19.51
CA ASP A 646 2.83 29.02 19.20
C ASP A 646 3.19 27.79 20.05
N THR A 647 2.26 27.32 20.86
CA THR A 647 2.50 26.32 21.91
C THR A 647 2.59 24.87 21.42
N ASP A 648 2.35 24.61 20.14
CA ASP A 648 2.34 23.24 19.62
C ASP A 648 3.57 22.95 18.78
N ASP A 649 4.31 21.92 19.18
CA ASP A 649 5.49 21.46 18.45
C ASP A 649 5.20 20.73 17.14
N PHE A 650 3.91 20.60 16.83
CA PHE A 650 3.42 20.00 15.60
C PHE A 650 3.29 21.00 14.44
N MET A 651 4.35 21.75 14.15
CA MET A 651 4.43 22.71 13.04
C MET A 651 5.87 22.80 12.56
N THR A 652 6.06 23.11 11.28
CA THR A 652 7.40 23.54 10.80
C THR A 652 7.83 24.84 11.49
N ALA A 653 9.13 25.14 11.50
CA ALA A 653 9.65 26.38 12.09
C ALA A 653 9.00 27.63 11.47
N GLU A 654 8.77 27.63 10.16
CA GLU A 654 8.09 28.73 9.44
C GLU A 654 6.62 28.87 9.85
N GLU A 655 5.88 27.75 9.87
CA GLU A 655 4.49 27.73 10.32
C GLU A 655 4.34 28.20 11.76
N ARG A 656 5.20 27.72 12.66
CA ARG A 656 5.22 28.15 14.06
C ARG A 656 5.51 29.64 14.18
N LYS A 657 6.48 30.14 13.41
CA LYS A 657 6.80 31.57 13.39
C LYS A 657 5.61 32.41 12.97
N LEU A 658 4.92 32.03 11.90
CA LEU A 658 3.68 32.73 11.48
C LEU A 658 2.59 32.60 12.55
N SER A 659 2.38 31.40 13.08
CA SER A 659 1.37 31.11 14.09
C SER A 659 1.59 31.95 15.37
N SER A 660 2.84 32.18 15.76
CA SER A 660 3.22 33.04 16.90
C SER A 660 2.83 34.52 16.75
N MET A 661 2.47 34.96 15.54
CA MET A 661 1.96 36.31 15.29
C MET A 661 0.46 36.45 15.58
N TYR A 662 -0.24 35.32 15.73
CA TYR A 662 -1.67 35.25 16.04
C TYR A 662 -1.92 35.01 17.52
N THR A 663 -2.99 35.61 18.02
CA THR A 663 -3.45 35.47 19.40
C THR A 663 -4.91 35.03 19.44
N LEU A 664 -5.24 34.06 20.28
CA LEU A 664 -6.61 33.77 20.70
C LEU A 664 -7.04 34.77 21.78
N LEU A 665 -8.07 35.55 21.46
CA LEU A 665 -8.71 36.48 22.38
C LEU A 665 -10.10 35.93 22.74
N THR A 666 -10.33 35.69 24.03
CA THR A 666 -11.67 35.34 24.51
C THR A 666 -12.22 36.41 25.45
N PHE A 667 -13.49 36.73 25.31
CA PHE A 667 -14.19 37.66 26.18
C PHE A 667 -15.49 37.05 26.69
N ARG A 668 -15.91 37.48 27.88
CA ARG A 668 -17.18 37.12 28.50
C ARG A 668 -17.93 38.36 28.95
N ARG A 669 -19.25 38.37 28.76
CA ARG A 669 -20.10 39.44 29.29
C ARG A 669 -20.12 39.45 30.82
N THR A 670 -19.92 40.62 31.41
CA THR A 670 -20.05 40.85 32.85
C THR A 670 -21.46 41.37 33.16
N SER A 671 -22.02 40.95 34.29
CA SER A 671 -23.38 41.28 34.72
C SER A 671 -23.56 42.74 35.19
N HIS A 672 -22.54 43.59 35.11
CA HIS A 672 -22.46 44.83 35.89
C HIS A 672 -22.64 46.15 35.13
N LEU A 673 -22.94 46.14 33.83
CA LEU A 673 -23.41 47.38 33.18
C LEU A 673 -24.93 47.50 33.35
N HIS A 674 -25.36 48.07 34.48
CA HIS A 674 -26.53 48.91 34.42
C HIS A 674 -26.25 50.04 33.43
N PRO A 675 -27.21 50.41 32.57
CA PRO A 675 -27.06 51.61 31.77
C PRO A 675 -26.83 52.76 32.74
N ILE A 676 -25.69 53.44 32.62
CA ILE A 676 -25.56 54.79 33.14
C ILE A 676 -26.68 55.55 32.42
N LYS A 677 -27.80 55.78 33.11
CA LYS A 677 -28.79 56.74 32.64
C LYS A 677 -28.03 58.04 32.53
N ASP A 678 -27.86 58.52 31.31
CA ASP A 678 -27.48 59.90 31.04
C ASP A 678 -28.41 60.77 31.90
N ARG A 679 -27.84 61.39 32.93
CA ARG A 679 -28.47 62.52 33.60
C ARG A 679 -28.35 63.70 32.64
N MET A 680 -29.38 63.90 31.82
CA MET A 680 -29.83 65.24 31.49
C MET A 680 -30.48 65.87 32.71
#